data_AF-A0A2K3NAU4-F1
#
_entry.id   AF-A0A2K3NAU4-F1
#
_cell.length_a   1.000
_cell.length_b   1.000
_cell.length_c   1.000
_cell.angle_alpha   90.00
_cell.angle_beta   90.00
_cell.angle_gamma   90.00
#
_symmetry.space_group_name_H-M   'P 1'
#
loop_
_entity.id
_entity.type
_entity.pdbx_description
1 polymer ?
#
loop_
_entity_poly.entity_id
_entity_poly.type
_entity_poly.pdbx_seq_one_letter_code
_entity_poly.pdbx_strand_id
1 'polypeptide(L)'
;MKHTSSEAVPSLSSVPSFTTDQSQPATSSSSSAAAAEDLTIGSRDGGSGQEAVVVDRRGEYSAVCRWTVKNFPKVKARSLWSKYFEVGGYDCRLLIYPKGDSQALPGYVSVYLQIMDPRGTSSKWECFASYRLAFVNVVDDSKTIHRDSWHRFSAKKKSHGWCDFTPASTIFDPKLGFLFNNDSVLVTADILILNESVNFTRDNNDLLSSSLSSSNSISSSVVVAPVSDVLSGKFTWKVHNFSLFKDMIKTQKIMSPVFPAGECNLRISVYQSSVNGVEYLSMCLESKDTDKNVVLSDRSCWCLFRMSVLNQKPGSNHMHRDSYGRFAADNKSGDNTSLGWNDYMKMSDFVGSDSGFVVDDTAVFSTSFHVIKEFSSFSKNGAVIGGRSGSGARKSDGHIGKFTWRIENFTRLKDLLKKRKITGLCIKSRRFQIGNRDCRLIVYPRGQSQPPCHLSVFLEVTDSRNTSSDWSCFVSHRLSVVNQRMEDKSVTKESQNRYSKAAKDWGWREFVTLTSLFDQDSGFLVQDTVIFSAEVLILKETSIMQDFTEHVSELNGSSSLLDSSGKRSSFTWKVENFLSFKEIMETRKIFSKFFQAGGCELRIGVYESFDTICIYLESDQAVGCDPDKNFWVRYRMAVVNQKNPAKTVWKESSICTKTWNNSVLQFMKVSDMLEADAGFLSRDTVVFVCEILDCCPWFDFSDLE
;
A
#
# COMPACT_ATOMS: atom_id res chain seq x y z
N MET A 1 -52.72 28.59 -18.04
CA MET A 1 -52.26 29.85 -17.40
C MET A 1 -50.77 29.97 -17.72
N LYS A 2 -50.39 30.57 -18.86
CA LYS A 2 -50.13 32.00 -19.16
C LYS A 2 -48.83 32.56 -18.56
N HIS A 3 -48.02 33.14 -19.48
CA HIS A 3 -46.90 34.10 -19.35
C HIS A 3 -45.46 33.55 -19.26
N THR A 4 -44.41 34.16 -19.84
CA THR A 4 -44.09 34.77 -21.16
C THR A 4 -42.59 35.18 -21.09
N SER A 5 -41.82 34.82 -22.11
CA SER A 5 -40.64 35.49 -22.77
C SER A 5 -39.88 36.67 -22.13
N SER A 6 -38.54 36.70 -22.29
CA SER A 6 -37.79 37.76 -23.03
C SER A 6 -36.27 37.50 -23.12
N GLU A 7 -35.69 37.87 -24.28
CA GLU A 7 -34.27 37.88 -24.70
C GLU A 7 -33.53 39.16 -24.27
N ALA A 8 -32.17 39.14 -24.26
CA ALA A 8 -31.30 40.21 -24.81
C ALA A 8 -29.78 39.90 -24.71
N VAL A 9 -29.05 40.21 -25.80
CA VAL A 9 -27.58 40.47 -25.97
C VAL A 9 -27.50 41.97 -26.45
N PRO A 10 -26.38 42.72 -26.68
CA PRO A 10 -24.94 42.36 -26.82
C PRO A 10 -23.90 43.42 -26.33
N SER A 11 -22.65 43.33 -26.84
CA SER A 11 -21.59 44.39 -27.04
C SER A 11 -20.51 44.58 -25.95
N LEU A 12 -19.27 45.06 -26.16
CA LEU A 12 -18.21 45.02 -27.21
C LEU A 12 -16.96 45.73 -26.58
N SER A 13 -15.75 45.32 -27.00
CA SER A 13 -14.48 46.08 -27.08
C SER A 13 -13.81 46.75 -25.86
N SER A 14 -12.50 46.46 -25.65
CA SER A 14 -11.41 47.47 -25.75
C SER A 14 -10.01 46.87 -25.49
N VAL A 15 -9.04 47.36 -26.27
CA VAL A 15 -7.58 47.18 -26.23
C VAL A 15 -6.99 48.59 -26.03
N PRO A 16 -5.94 48.82 -25.20
CA PRO A 16 -4.53 49.03 -25.67
C PRO A 16 -3.50 48.39 -24.70
N SER A 17 -2.28 47.94 -25.03
CA SER A 17 -1.12 48.40 -25.83
C SER A 17 0.03 49.07 -25.01
N PHE A 18 1.19 48.38 -24.99
CA PHE A 18 2.60 48.85 -25.01
C PHE A 18 3.39 49.36 -23.79
N THR A 19 4.71 49.07 -23.90
CA THR A 19 5.95 49.59 -23.27
C THR A 19 6.46 48.84 -22.02
N THR A 20 7.45 47.93 -22.13
CA THR A 20 8.93 48.09 -22.15
C THR A 20 9.49 49.16 -21.21
N ASP A 21 10.19 48.75 -20.16
CA ASP A 21 11.55 49.26 -19.94
C ASP A 21 12.44 48.31 -19.11
N GLN A 22 13.73 48.34 -19.46
CA GLN A 22 14.83 47.54 -18.93
C GLN A 22 15.39 48.12 -17.63
N SER A 23 15.87 47.27 -16.71
CA SER A 23 17.10 47.52 -15.93
C SER A 23 17.47 46.31 -15.05
N GLN A 24 18.61 45.70 -15.39
CA GLN A 24 19.52 44.98 -14.47
C GLN A 24 20.30 46.01 -13.60
N PRO A 25 21.22 45.64 -12.68
CA PRO A 25 21.69 44.34 -12.15
C PRO A 25 21.54 44.32 -10.60
N ALA A 26 22.04 43.44 -9.73
CA ALA A 26 23.12 42.46 -9.73
C ALA A 26 22.83 41.42 -8.63
N THR A 27 23.27 40.19 -8.87
CA THR A 27 23.22 39.05 -7.93
C THR A 27 24.50 38.98 -7.10
N SER A 28 24.36 38.59 -5.83
CA SER A 28 25.40 37.85 -5.09
C SER A 28 24.80 36.51 -4.67
N SER A 29 25.59 35.45 -4.83
CA SER A 29 25.15 34.06 -4.89
C SER A 29 25.88 33.18 -3.87
N SER A 30 25.19 32.14 -3.40
CA SER A 30 25.74 30.89 -2.89
C SER A 30 24.59 29.90 -2.64
N SER A 31 24.65 28.58 -2.83
CA SER A 31 25.19 27.66 -3.84
C SER A 31 24.94 26.25 -3.28
N SER A 32 24.32 25.34 -4.06
CA SER A 32 24.51 23.87 -4.03
C SER A 32 23.50 23.21 -5.00
N ALA A 33 23.85 22.93 -6.27
CA ALA A 33 24.70 21.85 -6.80
C ALA A 33 23.86 20.67 -7.36
N ALA A 34 23.42 20.82 -8.61
CA ALA A 34 23.13 19.74 -9.55
C ALA A 34 23.59 20.23 -10.93
N ALA A 35 24.36 19.39 -11.63
CA ALA A 35 25.15 19.73 -12.81
C ALA A 35 24.35 20.43 -13.91
N ALA A 36 24.63 21.73 -14.05
CA ALA A 36 24.33 22.54 -15.20
C ALA A 36 25.67 22.83 -15.88
N GLU A 37 25.86 22.35 -17.11
CA GLU A 37 26.92 22.85 -17.99
C GLU A 37 26.27 23.73 -19.07
N ASP A 38 26.41 25.02 -18.80
CA ASP A 38 26.62 26.19 -19.64
C ASP A 38 26.26 26.13 -21.14
N LEU A 39 25.27 26.97 -21.50
CA LEU A 39 25.03 27.46 -22.85
C LEU A 39 25.75 28.80 -23.01
N THR A 40 26.98 28.78 -23.49
CA THR A 40 27.60 30.00 -24.03
C THR A 40 27.13 30.22 -25.46
N ILE A 41 26.41 31.33 -25.69
CA ILE A 41 26.13 31.86 -27.02
C ILE A 41 27.46 32.27 -27.66
N GLY A 42 27.91 31.48 -28.63
CA GLY A 42 28.95 31.84 -29.58
C GLY A 42 28.35 31.80 -30.98
N SER A 43 27.98 32.97 -31.50
CA SER A 43 27.73 33.16 -32.93
C SER A 43 29.03 32.89 -33.68
N ARG A 44 29.11 31.75 -34.37
CA ARG A 44 30.01 31.53 -35.50
C ARG A 44 29.30 30.66 -36.52
N ASP A 45 28.87 31.31 -37.60
CA ASP A 45 28.60 30.68 -38.89
C ASP A 45 29.76 29.75 -39.30
N GLY A 46 29.41 28.56 -39.78
CA GLY A 46 30.37 27.64 -40.39
C GLY A 46 29.88 26.20 -40.46
N GLY A 47 29.11 25.87 -41.50
CA GLY A 47 28.86 24.47 -41.87
C GLY A 47 27.51 24.19 -42.54
N SER A 48 27.20 24.87 -43.64
CA SER A 48 26.07 24.56 -44.51
C SER A 48 26.22 23.17 -45.16
N GLY A 49 25.72 22.14 -44.51
CA GLY A 49 25.35 20.86 -45.13
C GLY A 49 23.85 20.68 -44.96
N GLN A 50 23.07 20.84 -46.04
CA GLN A 50 21.61 20.73 -46.04
C GLN A 50 21.13 19.46 -45.29
N GLU A 51 20.65 19.65 -44.06
CA GLU A 51 19.92 18.65 -43.28
C GLU A 51 18.48 18.61 -43.77
N ALA A 52 18.07 17.48 -44.35
CA ALA A 52 16.69 17.26 -44.77
C ALA A 52 15.93 16.61 -43.62
N VAL A 53 15.24 17.44 -42.82
CA VAL A 53 14.18 17.00 -41.93
C VAL A 53 12.87 17.08 -42.72
N VAL A 54 12.21 15.94 -42.90
CA VAL A 54 10.88 15.86 -43.53
C VAL A 54 9.90 15.40 -42.47
N VAL A 55 8.82 16.15 -42.27
CA VAL A 55 7.80 15.82 -41.27
C VAL A 55 6.51 15.53 -42.01
N ASP A 56 6.05 14.28 -41.90
CA ASP A 56 4.75 13.84 -42.40
C ASP A 56 3.71 13.96 -41.28
N ARG A 57 2.72 14.83 -41.45
CA ARG A 57 1.69 15.09 -40.43
C ARG A 57 0.44 14.27 -40.75
N ARG A 58 0.09 13.35 -39.86
CA ARG A 58 -1.10 12.49 -39.95
C ARG A 58 -2.32 13.09 -39.23
N GLY A 59 -2.15 14.28 -38.67
CA GLY A 59 -3.15 15.07 -37.95
C GLY A 59 -2.44 16.15 -37.13
N GLU A 60 -3.20 16.92 -36.36
CA GLU A 60 -2.61 17.95 -35.48
C GLU A 60 -1.72 17.33 -34.38
N TYR A 61 -2.12 16.17 -33.85
CA TYR A 61 -1.47 15.51 -32.71
C TYR A 61 -0.65 14.28 -33.08
N SER A 62 -0.39 14.05 -34.37
CA SER A 62 0.38 12.91 -34.87
C SER A 62 1.30 13.31 -36.00
N ALA A 63 2.59 13.00 -35.87
CA ALA A 63 3.57 13.25 -36.92
C ALA A 63 4.66 12.19 -36.97
N VAL A 64 5.14 11.91 -38.17
CA VAL A 64 6.35 11.12 -38.41
C VAL A 64 7.44 12.06 -38.91
N CYS A 65 8.43 12.32 -38.07
CA CYS A 65 9.64 13.02 -38.46
C CYS A 65 10.62 12.02 -39.10
N ARG A 66 11.20 12.39 -40.24
CA ARG A 66 12.27 11.69 -40.96
C ARG A 66 13.47 12.62 -41.03
N TRP A 67 14.52 12.29 -40.30
CA TRP A 67 15.75 13.06 -40.23
C TRP A 67 16.89 12.29 -40.90
N THR A 68 17.37 12.83 -42.01
CA THR A 68 18.60 12.38 -42.64
C THR A 68 19.80 13.01 -41.96
N VAL A 69 20.69 12.18 -41.43
CA VAL A 69 21.96 12.62 -40.86
C VAL A 69 23.09 12.21 -41.80
N LYS A 70 23.73 13.20 -42.44
CA LYS A 70 24.81 12.98 -43.40
C LYS A 70 26.15 12.75 -42.71
N ASN A 71 27.06 12.06 -43.38
CA ASN A 71 28.42 11.79 -42.89
C ASN A 71 28.45 11.15 -41.49
N PHE A 72 27.42 10.39 -41.11
CA PHE A 72 27.17 9.93 -39.75
C PHE A 72 28.34 9.14 -39.13
N PRO A 73 28.98 8.19 -39.83
CA PRO A 73 30.16 7.48 -39.28
C PRO A 73 31.38 8.38 -39.04
N LYS A 74 31.44 9.55 -39.70
CA LYS A 74 32.57 10.50 -39.63
C LYS A 74 32.28 11.67 -38.69
N VAL A 75 31.12 11.72 -38.04
CA VAL A 75 30.75 12.82 -37.14
C VAL A 75 31.70 12.89 -35.95
N LYS A 76 32.32 14.06 -35.76
CA LYS A 76 33.17 14.38 -34.59
C LYS A 76 32.40 15.05 -33.46
N ALA A 77 31.22 15.61 -33.74
CA ALA A 77 30.38 16.26 -32.75
C ALA A 77 29.92 15.27 -31.68
N ARG A 78 29.86 15.72 -30.42
CA ARG A 78 29.41 14.91 -29.29
C ARG A 78 27.94 14.54 -29.41
N SER A 79 27.12 15.50 -29.84
CA SER A 79 25.70 15.35 -30.04
C SER A 79 25.27 16.03 -31.32
N LEU A 80 24.17 15.55 -31.87
CA LEU A 80 23.47 16.10 -33.02
C LEU A 80 22.02 16.31 -32.63
N TRP A 81 21.38 17.33 -33.20
CA TRP A 81 19.96 17.57 -33.03
C TRP A 81 19.29 17.85 -34.36
N SER A 82 18.08 17.35 -34.54
CA SER A 82 17.25 17.80 -35.66
C SER A 82 16.83 19.25 -35.46
N LYS A 83 16.37 19.88 -36.53
CA LYS A 83 15.54 21.09 -36.40
C LYS A 83 14.29 20.77 -35.57
N TYR A 84 13.77 21.79 -34.89
CA TYR A 84 12.47 21.70 -34.24
C TYR A 84 11.36 21.53 -35.27
N PHE A 85 10.34 20.79 -34.89
CA PHE A 85 9.10 20.64 -35.63
C PHE A 85 7.92 20.53 -34.67
N GLU A 86 6.79 21.09 -35.08
CA GLU A 86 5.61 21.15 -34.22
C GLU A 86 4.74 19.88 -34.35
N VAL A 87 4.34 19.32 -33.20
CA VAL A 87 3.30 18.30 -33.06
C VAL A 87 2.38 18.72 -31.91
N GLY A 88 1.08 18.77 -32.11
CA GLY A 88 0.09 19.08 -31.07
C GLY A 88 0.31 20.41 -30.35
N GLY A 89 0.91 21.40 -31.04
CA GLY A 89 1.31 22.68 -30.44
C GLY A 89 2.56 22.64 -29.56
N TYR A 90 3.33 21.55 -29.58
CA TYR A 90 4.61 21.39 -28.88
C TYR A 90 5.79 21.31 -29.86
N ASP A 91 6.93 21.88 -29.47
CA ASP A 91 8.17 21.82 -30.23
C ASP A 91 8.92 20.52 -29.94
N CYS A 92 8.94 19.64 -30.93
CA CYS A 92 9.63 18.36 -30.88
C CYS A 92 10.97 18.43 -31.61
N ARG A 93 11.99 17.70 -31.13
CA ARG A 93 13.22 17.41 -31.89
C ARG A 93 13.85 16.08 -31.48
N LEU A 94 14.62 15.50 -32.39
CA LEU A 94 15.47 14.34 -32.13
C LEU A 94 16.84 14.79 -31.65
N LEU A 95 17.42 14.06 -30.68
CA LEU A 95 18.81 14.19 -30.29
C LEU A 95 19.51 12.84 -30.46
N ILE A 96 20.70 12.85 -31.07
CA ILE A 96 21.53 11.66 -31.27
C ILE A 96 22.92 11.92 -30.73
N TYR A 97 23.47 10.93 -30.03
CA TYR A 97 24.88 10.89 -29.62
C TYR A 97 25.55 9.76 -30.39
N PRO A 98 26.27 10.04 -31.50
CA PRO A 98 26.80 9.01 -32.40
C PRO A 98 27.82 8.06 -31.74
N LYS A 99 28.40 8.46 -30.59
CA LYS A 99 29.34 7.67 -29.80
C LYS A 99 28.79 7.31 -28.40
N GLY A 100 27.49 7.49 -28.20
CA GLY A 100 26.86 7.36 -26.90
C GLY A 100 27.01 8.62 -26.05
N ASP A 101 26.07 8.83 -25.13
CA ASP A 101 26.19 9.83 -24.09
C ASP A 101 27.00 9.31 -22.89
N SER A 102 27.02 10.06 -21.77
CA SER A 102 27.80 9.68 -20.58
C SER A 102 27.27 8.45 -19.84
N GLN A 103 26.05 8.00 -20.13
CA GLN A 103 25.43 6.83 -19.51
C GLN A 103 25.48 5.60 -20.44
N ALA A 104 25.93 5.77 -21.68
CA ALA A 104 25.95 4.72 -22.67
C ALA A 104 27.13 3.74 -22.46
N LEU A 105 26.89 2.48 -22.78
CA LEU A 105 27.91 1.45 -22.92
C LEU A 105 28.87 1.80 -24.08
N PRO A 106 30.16 1.45 -23.97
CA PRO A 106 31.12 1.70 -25.04
C PRO A 106 30.65 1.12 -26.38
N GLY A 107 30.67 1.95 -27.43
CA GLY A 107 30.31 1.54 -28.78
C GLY A 107 28.81 1.57 -29.10
N TYR A 108 27.95 2.09 -28.21
CA TYR A 108 26.54 2.32 -28.51
C TYR A 108 26.26 3.74 -29.01
N VAL A 109 25.13 3.90 -29.71
CA VAL A 109 24.55 5.20 -30.07
C VAL A 109 23.36 5.48 -29.19
N SER A 110 23.24 6.72 -28.70
CA SER A 110 22.09 7.17 -27.92
C SER A 110 21.12 7.96 -28.77
N VAL A 111 19.81 7.79 -28.54
CA VAL A 111 18.74 8.50 -29.25
C VAL A 111 17.65 8.94 -28.28
N TYR A 112 17.26 10.20 -28.39
CA TYR A 112 16.27 10.82 -27.52
C TYR A 112 15.25 11.64 -28.31
N LEU A 113 14.02 11.66 -27.80
CA LEU A 113 13.03 12.67 -28.14
C LEU A 113 13.11 13.79 -27.10
N GLN A 114 13.12 15.04 -27.58
CA GLN A 114 12.92 16.20 -26.73
C GLN A 114 11.65 16.93 -27.14
N ILE A 115 10.83 17.29 -26.16
CA ILE A 115 9.62 18.08 -26.33
C ILE A 115 9.73 19.33 -25.45
N MET A 116 9.34 20.46 -26.01
CA MET A 116 9.35 21.77 -25.37
C MET A 116 8.00 22.46 -25.59
N ASP A 117 7.61 23.33 -24.66
CA ASP A 117 6.53 24.28 -24.90
C ASP A 117 7.08 25.44 -25.76
N PRO A 118 6.66 25.57 -27.02
CA PRO A 118 7.15 26.61 -27.94
C PRO A 118 6.84 28.02 -27.43
N ARG A 119 5.82 28.17 -26.60
CA ARG A 119 5.33 29.47 -26.16
C ARG A 119 6.17 30.02 -25.01
N GLY A 120 6.92 29.17 -24.31
CA GLY A 120 7.68 29.56 -23.12
C GLY A 120 6.83 30.21 -22.03
N THR A 121 5.51 30.06 -22.09
CA THR A 121 4.55 30.85 -21.29
C THR A 121 4.41 30.34 -19.86
N SER A 122 4.83 29.10 -19.58
CA SER A 122 4.71 28.51 -18.25
C SER A 122 5.84 27.55 -17.91
N SER A 123 6.42 27.69 -16.72
CA SER A 123 7.31 26.68 -16.13
C SER A 123 6.57 25.41 -15.67
N LYS A 124 5.24 25.34 -15.85
CA LYS A 124 4.36 24.26 -15.38
C LYS A 124 3.68 23.46 -16.51
N TRP A 125 4.17 23.56 -17.75
CA TRP A 125 3.62 22.75 -18.85
C TRP A 125 3.94 21.26 -18.64
N GLU A 126 3.00 20.40 -19.05
CA GLU A 126 3.20 18.97 -19.18
C GLU A 126 2.44 18.46 -20.40
N CYS A 127 2.99 17.46 -21.11
CA CYS A 127 2.26 16.76 -22.18
C CYS A 127 2.59 15.27 -22.16
N PHE A 128 1.59 14.43 -22.44
CA PHE A 128 1.81 13.01 -22.61
C PHE A 128 2.06 12.71 -24.09
N ALA A 129 3.16 12.05 -24.40
CA ALA A 129 3.47 11.59 -25.75
C ALA A 129 3.77 10.09 -25.75
N SER A 130 3.21 9.38 -26.75
CA SER A 130 3.59 8.02 -27.13
C SER A 130 4.41 8.13 -28.41
N TYR A 131 5.56 7.47 -28.50
CA TYR A 131 6.43 7.64 -29.65
C TYR A 131 7.31 6.42 -29.93
N ARG A 132 7.71 6.28 -31.19
CA ARG A 132 8.67 5.30 -31.68
C ARG A 132 9.87 6.00 -32.29
N LEU A 133 11.06 5.72 -31.80
CA LEU A 133 12.31 6.18 -32.42
C LEU A 133 12.91 5.03 -33.20
N ALA A 134 13.50 5.31 -34.37
CA ALA A 134 14.10 4.26 -35.19
C ALA A 134 15.31 4.71 -36.02
N PHE A 135 16.26 3.79 -36.21
CA PHE A 135 17.20 3.81 -37.32
C PHE A 135 16.63 2.95 -38.45
N VAL A 136 16.27 3.59 -39.55
CA VAL A 136 15.61 2.92 -40.69
C VAL A 136 16.64 2.15 -41.48
N ASN A 137 16.31 0.88 -41.76
CA ASN A 137 17.02 0.12 -42.76
C ASN A 137 16.45 0.46 -44.13
N VAL A 138 17.23 1.11 -44.98
CA VAL A 138 16.75 1.62 -46.28
C VAL A 138 16.64 0.53 -47.35
N VAL A 139 17.19 -0.66 -47.08
CA VAL A 139 17.15 -1.82 -48.00
C VAL A 139 15.99 -2.76 -47.64
N ASP A 140 15.76 -2.98 -46.35
CA ASP A 140 14.78 -3.94 -45.84
C ASP A 140 14.14 -3.39 -44.56
N ASP A 141 12.94 -2.82 -44.67
CA ASP A 141 12.24 -2.17 -43.56
C ASP A 141 11.96 -3.11 -42.37
N SER A 142 11.88 -4.43 -42.61
CA SER A 142 11.70 -5.42 -41.53
C SER A 142 12.90 -5.48 -40.57
N LYS A 143 14.07 -5.00 -41.02
CA LYS A 143 15.31 -4.89 -40.23
C LYS A 143 15.48 -3.53 -39.56
N THR A 144 14.52 -2.61 -39.69
CA THR A 144 14.55 -1.30 -39.02
C THR A 144 14.65 -1.48 -37.50
N ILE A 145 15.68 -0.88 -36.89
CA ILE A 145 15.89 -0.94 -35.44
C ILE A 145 15.07 0.18 -34.81
N HIS A 146 14.04 -0.17 -34.06
CA HIS A 146 13.16 0.78 -33.41
C HIS A 146 12.93 0.44 -31.93
N ARG A 147 12.53 1.45 -31.16
CA ARG A 147 12.04 1.30 -29.81
C ARG A 147 10.86 2.22 -29.56
N ASP A 148 9.84 1.67 -28.93
CA ASP A 148 8.63 2.37 -28.54
C ASP A 148 8.69 2.81 -27.08
N SER A 149 8.16 3.99 -26.79
CA SER A 149 8.03 4.47 -25.42
C SER A 149 6.89 5.48 -25.29
N TRP A 150 6.60 5.83 -24.06
CA TRP A 150 5.66 6.87 -23.71
C TRP A 150 6.17 7.64 -22.50
N HIS A 151 5.94 8.94 -22.50
CA HIS A 151 6.42 9.79 -21.43
C HIS A 151 5.52 11.01 -21.23
N ARG A 152 5.39 11.43 -19.97
CA ARG A 152 4.83 12.74 -19.64
C ARG A 152 5.97 13.74 -19.54
N PHE A 153 6.21 14.44 -20.63
CA PHE A 153 7.19 15.51 -20.73
C PHE A 153 6.73 16.71 -19.89
N SER A 154 7.69 17.45 -19.35
CA SER A 154 7.45 18.64 -18.53
C SER A 154 8.64 19.58 -18.58
N ALA A 155 8.50 20.77 -18.02
CA ALA A 155 9.62 21.71 -17.86
C ALA A 155 10.84 21.10 -17.13
N LYS A 156 10.63 20.13 -16.22
CA LYS A 156 11.70 19.41 -15.50
C LYS A 156 12.23 18.19 -16.26
N LYS A 157 11.41 17.58 -17.12
CA LYS A 157 11.73 16.35 -17.87
C LYS A 157 11.42 16.58 -19.35
N LYS A 158 12.34 17.24 -20.03
CA LYS A 158 12.19 17.67 -21.43
C LYS A 158 12.60 16.61 -22.43
N SER A 159 13.41 15.63 -22.01
CA SER A 159 13.97 14.61 -22.90
C SER A 159 13.78 13.20 -22.33
N HIS A 160 13.44 12.25 -23.21
CA HIS A 160 13.27 10.84 -22.87
C HIS A 160 13.70 9.96 -24.06
N GLY A 161 14.33 8.83 -23.78
CA GLY A 161 14.95 7.98 -24.81
C GLY A 161 15.91 6.98 -24.21
N TRP A 162 16.91 6.55 -24.98
CA TRP A 162 17.82 5.47 -24.60
C TRP A 162 19.27 5.90 -24.79
N CYS A 163 20.07 5.79 -23.73
CA CYS A 163 21.52 5.93 -23.80
C CYS A 163 22.14 4.81 -24.65
N ASP A 164 21.61 3.59 -24.53
CA ASP A 164 22.04 2.40 -25.28
C ASP A 164 21.01 1.99 -26.33
N PHE A 165 20.78 2.84 -27.32
CA PHE A 165 19.74 2.58 -28.33
C PHE A 165 20.12 1.39 -29.23
N THR A 166 21.31 1.44 -29.85
CA THR A 166 21.82 0.39 -30.75
C THR A 166 23.35 0.43 -30.83
N PRO A 167 24.04 -0.72 -31.06
CA PRO A 167 25.47 -0.72 -31.31
C PRO A 167 25.84 0.08 -32.57
N ALA A 168 26.87 0.90 -32.46
CA ALA A 168 27.40 1.71 -33.56
C ALA A 168 27.90 0.83 -34.71
N SER A 169 28.51 -0.33 -34.41
CA SER A 169 28.97 -1.29 -35.43
C SER A 169 27.85 -1.77 -36.35
N THR A 170 26.63 -1.91 -35.84
CA THR A 170 25.48 -2.37 -36.62
C THR A 170 25.04 -1.33 -37.64
N ILE A 171 24.96 -0.07 -37.22
CA ILE A 171 24.50 1.02 -38.09
C ILE A 171 25.61 1.55 -39.01
N PHE A 172 26.89 1.31 -38.69
CA PHE A 172 28.03 1.74 -39.50
C PHE A 172 28.48 0.71 -40.53
N ASP A 173 28.02 -0.54 -40.46
CA ASP A 173 28.34 -1.55 -41.46
C ASP A 173 27.57 -1.27 -42.77
N PRO A 174 28.26 -0.94 -43.88
CA PRO A 174 27.61 -0.68 -45.16
C PRO A 174 26.82 -1.89 -45.71
N LYS A 175 27.11 -3.11 -45.24
CA LYS A 175 26.44 -4.35 -45.69
C LYS A 175 25.10 -4.58 -45.00
N LEU A 176 24.82 -3.89 -43.90
CA LEU A 176 23.61 -4.12 -43.09
C LEU A 176 22.42 -3.24 -43.49
N GLY A 177 22.59 -2.29 -44.40
CA GLY A 177 21.49 -1.55 -45.02
C GLY A 177 20.97 -0.32 -44.25
N PHE A 178 21.64 0.08 -43.17
CA PHE A 178 21.30 1.31 -42.42
C PHE A 178 21.92 2.58 -43.01
N LEU A 179 23.02 2.44 -43.76
CA LEU A 179 23.66 3.53 -44.47
C LEU A 179 23.08 3.66 -45.87
N PHE A 180 22.60 4.85 -46.21
CA PHE A 180 22.26 5.24 -47.56
C PHE A 180 23.32 6.20 -48.11
N ASN A 181 23.62 6.12 -49.42
CA ASN A 181 24.72 6.87 -50.05
C ASN A 181 26.08 6.69 -49.35
N ASN A 182 26.31 5.52 -48.72
CA ASN A 182 27.52 5.10 -48.00
C ASN A 182 27.89 5.86 -46.72
N ASP A 183 27.25 6.99 -46.38
CA ASP A 183 27.64 7.78 -45.22
C ASP A 183 26.49 8.41 -44.44
N SER A 184 25.25 8.24 -44.88
CA SER A 184 24.09 8.91 -44.32
C SER A 184 23.16 7.89 -43.66
N VAL A 185 22.60 8.24 -42.51
CA VAL A 185 21.58 7.42 -41.84
C VAL A 185 20.24 8.12 -41.86
N LEU A 186 19.17 7.34 -41.92
CA LEU A 186 17.81 7.84 -41.78
C LEU A 186 17.27 7.48 -40.40
N VAL A 187 16.95 8.50 -39.62
CA VAL A 187 16.34 8.37 -38.29
C VAL A 187 14.91 8.85 -38.34
N THR A 188 14.00 8.10 -37.72
CA THR A 188 12.59 8.49 -37.65
C THR A 188 12.08 8.60 -36.23
N ALA A 189 11.13 9.50 -36.04
CA ALA A 189 10.32 9.61 -34.83
C ALA A 189 8.85 9.62 -35.22
N ASP A 190 8.13 8.55 -34.88
CA ASP A 190 6.67 8.48 -34.96
C ASP A 190 6.11 8.96 -33.62
N ILE A 191 5.39 10.08 -33.58
CA ILE A 191 5.01 10.77 -32.34
C ILE A 191 3.50 10.99 -32.33
N LEU A 192 2.88 10.57 -31.23
CA LEU A 192 1.48 10.80 -30.89
C LEU A 192 1.42 11.62 -29.59
N ILE A 193 0.70 12.74 -29.60
CA ILE A 193 0.51 13.58 -28.41
C ILE A 193 -0.95 13.47 -27.94
N LEU A 194 -1.13 13.27 -26.63
CA LEU A 194 -2.46 13.26 -26.04
C LEU A 194 -2.98 14.70 -25.90
N ASN A 195 -4.11 14.99 -26.53
CA ASN A 195 -4.83 16.24 -26.33
C ASN A 195 -5.75 16.07 -25.13
N GLU A 196 -5.38 16.68 -24.01
CA GLU A 196 -6.11 16.55 -22.76
C GLU A 196 -6.33 17.89 -22.07
N SER A 197 -7.40 17.97 -21.28
CA SER A 197 -7.61 19.05 -20.32
C SER A 197 -8.01 18.49 -18.97
N VAL A 198 -7.72 19.25 -17.92
CA VAL A 198 -8.07 18.89 -16.55
C VAL A 198 -8.82 20.02 -15.88
N ASN A 199 -9.76 19.66 -15.01
CA ASN A 199 -10.42 20.58 -14.10
C ASN A 199 -10.39 19.99 -12.69
N PHE A 200 -10.06 20.81 -11.70
CA PHE A 200 -10.02 20.39 -10.30
C PHE A 200 -10.81 21.35 -9.42
N THR A 201 -11.90 20.85 -8.85
CA THR A 201 -12.74 21.60 -7.90
C THR A 201 -12.51 21.07 -6.50
N ARG A 202 -12.22 21.97 -5.55
CA ARG A 202 -12.07 21.64 -4.13
C ARG A 202 -13.38 21.92 -3.41
N ASP A 203 -13.80 21.02 -2.53
CA ASP A 203 -14.94 21.30 -1.66
C ASP A 203 -14.40 22.05 -0.43
N ASN A 204 -14.49 23.38 -0.41
CA ASN A 204 -14.17 24.18 0.77
C ASN A 204 -15.30 24.03 1.80
N ASN A 205 -15.10 23.20 2.81
CA ASN A 205 -15.96 23.14 4.00
C ASN A 205 -15.14 23.50 5.24
N ASP A 206 -14.64 24.73 5.30
CA ASP A 206 -14.22 25.36 6.56
C ASP A 206 -15.32 26.34 7.00
N LEU A 207 -16.41 25.79 7.53
CA LEU A 207 -17.30 26.58 8.39
C LEU A 207 -16.60 26.71 9.74
N LEU A 208 -15.72 27.72 9.84
CA LEU A 208 -15.28 28.49 11.02
C LEU A 208 -13.84 29.02 10.83
N SER A 209 -13.63 29.86 9.81
CA SER A 209 -12.76 31.03 9.97
C SER A 209 -13.29 32.15 9.07
N SER A 210 -14.06 33.05 9.66
CA SER A 210 -14.57 34.23 8.98
C SER A 210 -13.51 35.33 8.94
N SER A 211 -13.51 36.02 7.80
CA SER A 211 -12.92 37.33 7.47
C SER A 211 -11.51 37.35 6.86
N LEU A 212 -11.47 37.88 5.62
CA LEU A 212 -10.35 38.22 4.74
C LEU A 212 -9.84 37.09 3.81
N SER A 213 -10.47 36.96 2.64
CA SER A 213 -9.96 37.55 1.38
C SER A 213 -10.55 36.86 0.15
N SER A 214 -11.37 37.60 -0.58
CA SER A 214 -11.66 37.34 -2.00
C SER A 214 -10.42 37.65 -2.84
N SER A 215 -10.30 36.94 -3.98
CA SER A 215 -9.29 37.07 -5.04
C SER A 215 -7.87 36.57 -4.72
N ASN A 216 -7.47 35.45 -5.34
CA ASN A 216 -6.28 35.42 -6.21
C ASN A 216 -6.07 34.06 -6.89
N SER A 217 -5.69 34.16 -8.16
CA SER A 217 -5.05 33.13 -8.98
C SER A 217 -3.77 32.63 -8.30
N ILE A 218 -3.65 31.32 -8.09
CA ILE A 218 -2.50 30.76 -7.36
C ILE A 218 -1.31 30.56 -8.31
N SER A 219 -0.50 31.62 -8.37
CA SER A 219 0.96 31.53 -8.36
C SER A 219 1.43 31.01 -7.00
N SER A 220 2.49 30.21 -6.94
CA SER A 220 3.11 29.79 -5.68
C SER A 220 4.63 29.90 -5.78
N SER A 221 5.13 31.10 -5.47
CA SER A 221 6.48 31.37 -5.00
C SER A 221 6.50 31.33 -3.47
N VAL A 222 7.70 31.20 -2.93
CA VAL A 222 8.02 30.63 -1.62
C VAL A 222 7.75 31.60 -0.46
N VAL A 223 6.84 31.20 0.43
CA VAL A 223 6.89 31.42 1.89
C VAL A 223 6.27 30.18 2.52
N VAL A 224 7.00 29.53 3.43
CA VAL A 224 6.60 28.26 4.07
C VAL A 224 5.41 28.53 5.00
N ALA A 225 4.21 28.45 4.45
CA ALA A 225 2.96 28.18 5.18
C ALA A 225 2.47 26.80 4.73
N PRO A 226 1.96 25.94 5.64
CA PRO A 226 1.54 24.60 5.26
C PRO A 226 0.37 24.71 4.28
N VAL A 227 0.55 24.16 3.08
CA VAL A 227 -0.50 24.09 2.06
C VAL A 227 -1.66 23.32 2.68
N SER A 228 -2.82 23.97 2.84
CA SER A 228 -4.02 23.32 3.39
C SER A 228 -4.27 21.99 2.69
N ASP A 229 -4.36 20.91 3.47
CA ASP A 229 -4.63 19.56 2.96
C ASP A 229 -5.95 19.55 2.20
N VAL A 230 -5.93 19.12 0.93
CA VAL A 230 -7.15 19.01 0.14
C VAL A 230 -7.89 17.73 0.56
N LEU A 231 -8.79 17.85 1.53
CA LEU A 231 -9.52 16.70 2.09
C LEU A 231 -10.67 16.21 1.21
N SER A 232 -11.11 17.00 0.24
CA SER A 232 -12.17 16.62 -0.68
C SER A 232 -12.17 17.47 -1.94
N GLY A 233 -12.57 16.84 -3.04
CA GLY A 233 -12.75 17.53 -4.30
C GLY A 233 -13.13 16.57 -5.42
N LYS A 234 -13.23 17.14 -6.63
CA LYS A 234 -13.48 16.41 -7.87
C LYS A 234 -12.42 16.80 -8.89
N PHE A 235 -11.67 15.81 -9.34
CA PHE A 235 -10.77 15.90 -10.48
C PHE A 235 -11.47 15.37 -11.72
N THR A 236 -11.42 16.12 -12.81
CA THR A 236 -11.99 15.74 -14.11
C THR A 236 -10.90 15.79 -15.16
N TRP A 237 -10.75 14.72 -15.91
CA TRP A 237 -9.77 14.55 -16.98
C TRP A 237 -10.51 14.28 -18.28
N LYS A 238 -10.35 15.19 -19.23
CA LYS A 238 -10.99 15.14 -20.54
C LYS A 238 -9.93 14.86 -21.59
N VAL A 239 -10.15 13.82 -22.37
CA VAL A 239 -9.33 13.43 -23.52
C VAL A 239 -10.09 13.85 -24.77
N HIS A 240 -9.49 14.69 -25.62
CA HIS A 240 -10.14 15.27 -26.81
C HIS A 240 -9.81 14.54 -28.11
N ASN A 241 -8.84 13.63 -28.09
CA ASN A 241 -8.42 12.82 -29.23
C ASN A 241 -8.50 11.33 -28.89
N PHE A 242 -9.69 10.88 -28.53
CA PHE A 242 -9.98 9.54 -28.03
C PHE A 242 -9.55 8.44 -29.00
N SER A 243 -9.63 8.65 -30.31
CA SER A 243 -9.20 7.66 -31.30
C SER A 243 -7.73 7.29 -31.13
N LEU A 244 -6.86 8.28 -30.90
CA LEU A 244 -5.45 8.03 -30.56
C LEU A 244 -5.31 7.39 -29.18
N PHE A 245 -6.03 7.91 -28.18
CA PHE A 245 -6.01 7.37 -26.83
C PHE A 245 -6.46 5.91 -26.77
N LYS A 246 -7.43 5.50 -27.60
CA LYS A 246 -7.96 4.13 -27.69
C LYS A 246 -6.87 3.15 -28.13
N ASP A 247 -6.04 3.52 -29.09
CA ASP A 247 -4.92 2.68 -29.51
C ASP A 247 -3.81 2.66 -28.47
N MET A 248 -3.58 3.78 -27.78
CA MET A 248 -2.64 3.84 -26.67
C MET A 248 -3.06 2.93 -25.51
N ILE A 249 -4.32 2.95 -25.07
CA ILE A 249 -4.74 2.14 -23.90
C ILE A 249 -4.73 0.63 -24.16
N LYS A 250 -4.66 0.18 -25.43
CA LYS A 250 -4.54 -1.25 -25.77
C LYS A 250 -3.18 -1.84 -25.37
N THR A 251 -2.12 -1.04 -25.46
CA THR A 251 -0.74 -1.53 -25.27
C THR A 251 -0.12 -1.05 -23.96
N GLN A 252 -0.65 0.01 -23.35
CA GLN A 252 -0.03 0.69 -22.22
C GLN A 252 -1.04 1.35 -21.29
N LYS A 253 -0.62 1.58 -20.05
CA LYS A 253 -1.39 2.30 -19.03
C LYS A 253 -1.18 3.80 -19.14
N ILE A 254 -2.24 4.54 -19.44
CA ILE A 254 -2.20 5.99 -19.62
C ILE A 254 -2.64 6.70 -18.34
N MET A 255 -1.90 7.73 -17.96
CA MET A 255 -2.03 8.42 -16.68
C MET A 255 -2.39 9.88 -16.88
N SER A 256 -3.40 10.36 -16.14
CA SER A 256 -3.73 11.78 -16.05
C SER A 256 -2.57 12.57 -15.39
N PRO A 257 -2.59 13.91 -15.48
CA PRO A 257 -1.85 14.77 -14.57
C PRO A 257 -2.18 14.46 -13.10
N VAL A 258 -1.26 14.82 -12.21
CA VAL A 258 -1.45 14.63 -10.76
C VAL A 258 -2.31 15.72 -10.14
N PHE A 259 -3.06 15.34 -9.11
CA PHE A 259 -3.84 16.25 -8.26
C PHE A 259 -3.64 15.93 -6.78
N PRO A 260 -3.68 16.92 -5.89
CA PRO A 260 -3.48 16.71 -4.46
C PRO A 260 -4.72 16.09 -3.79
N ALA A 261 -4.51 15.18 -2.84
CA ALA A 261 -5.52 14.62 -1.95
C ALA A 261 -4.89 14.31 -0.59
N GLY A 262 -5.18 15.15 0.41
CA GLY A 262 -4.48 15.13 1.70
C GLY A 262 -2.96 15.24 1.50
N GLU A 263 -2.21 14.36 2.17
CA GLU A 263 -0.74 14.28 2.04
C GLU A 263 -0.26 13.61 0.74
N CYS A 264 -1.16 13.06 -0.07
CA CYS A 264 -0.81 12.31 -1.28
C CYS A 264 -1.03 13.13 -2.56
N ASN A 265 -0.26 12.78 -3.59
CA ASN A 265 -0.50 13.22 -4.96
C ASN A 265 -1.09 12.04 -5.74
N LEU A 266 -2.35 12.16 -6.17
CA LEU A 266 -3.06 11.10 -6.86
C LEU A 266 -3.19 11.39 -8.36
N ARG A 267 -3.51 10.36 -9.14
CA ARG A 267 -3.78 10.44 -10.59
C ARG A 267 -4.69 9.30 -11.04
N ILE A 268 -5.41 9.50 -12.12
CA ILE A 268 -6.24 8.48 -12.77
C ILE A 268 -5.38 7.68 -13.75
N SER A 269 -5.43 6.35 -13.68
CA SER A 269 -4.93 5.45 -14.72
C SER A 269 -6.07 4.88 -15.55
N VAL A 270 -5.89 4.80 -16.86
CA VAL A 270 -6.81 4.14 -17.78
C VAL A 270 -6.03 3.21 -18.71
N TYR A 271 -6.54 2.00 -18.92
CA TYR A 271 -5.95 0.99 -19.82
C TYR A 271 -7.02 -0.02 -20.26
N GLN A 272 -6.75 -0.78 -21.31
CA GLN A 272 -7.59 -1.90 -21.72
C GLN A 272 -7.08 -3.21 -21.09
N SER A 273 -7.99 -4.04 -20.62
CA SER A 273 -7.71 -5.36 -20.05
C SER A 273 -8.60 -6.42 -20.71
N SER A 274 -8.23 -7.70 -20.55
CA SER A 274 -9.07 -8.83 -20.92
C SER A 274 -9.37 -9.69 -19.70
N VAL A 275 -10.65 -9.91 -19.41
CA VAL A 275 -11.12 -10.78 -18.32
C VAL A 275 -12.08 -11.79 -18.92
N ASN A 276 -11.72 -13.07 -18.85
CA ASN A 276 -12.48 -14.19 -19.45
C ASN A 276 -12.79 -13.97 -20.95
N GLY A 277 -11.84 -13.43 -21.70
CA GLY A 277 -11.98 -13.17 -23.14
C GLY A 277 -12.80 -11.92 -23.50
N VAL A 278 -13.29 -11.15 -22.53
CA VAL A 278 -14.01 -9.91 -22.75
C VAL A 278 -13.08 -8.72 -22.48
N GLU A 279 -13.06 -7.76 -23.40
CA GLU A 279 -12.27 -6.53 -23.26
C GLU A 279 -12.98 -5.50 -22.38
N TYR A 280 -12.25 -4.94 -21.42
CA TYR A 280 -12.73 -3.91 -20.51
C TYR A 280 -11.86 -2.67 -20.56
N LEU A 281 -12.50 -1.51 -20.49
CA LEU A 281 -11.89 -0.30 -19.96
C LEU A 281 -11.60 -0.57 -18.48
N SER A 282 -10.35 -0.41 -18.08
CA SER A 282 -9.89 -0.51 -16.70
C SER A 282 -9.53 0.86 -16.16
N MET A 283 -9.84 1.10 -14.90
CA MET A 283 -9.61 2.39 -14.24
C MET A 283 -9.06 2.19 -12.84
N CYS A 284 -8.01 2.92 -12.49
CA CYS A 284 -7.47 2.96 -11.13
C CYS A 284 -7.13 4.38 -10.70
N LEU A 285 -7.20 4.62 -9.41
CA LEU A 285 -6.64 5.77 -8.74
C LEU A 285 -5.28 5.36 -8.17
N GLU A 286 -4.24 6.12 -8.48
CA GLU A 286 -2.87 5.79 -8.09
C GLU A 286 -2.20 6.92 -7.31
N SER A 287 -1.35 6.56 -6.35
CA SER A 287 -0.41 7.48 -5.73
C SER A 287 0.84 7.66 -6.59
N LYS A 288 1.32 8.91 -6.72
CA LYS A 288 2.61 9.22 -7.32
C LYS A 288 3.63 9.53 -6.22
N ASP A 289 4.60 8.64 -6.07
CA ASP A 289 5.80 8.91 -5.27
C ASP A 289 6.56 10.07 -5.90
N THR A 290 6.53 11.22 -5.23
CA THR A 290 6.96 12.46 -5.87
C THR A 290 8.46 12.71 -5.78
N ASP A 291 9.20 12.07 -4.87
CA ASP A 291 10.66 12.20 -4.80
C ASP A 291 11.30 11.06 -3.98
N LYS A 292 12.39 10.46 -4.48
CA LYS A 292 13.21 9.49 -3.73
C LYS A 292 14.13 10.15 -2.68
N ASN A 293 14.20 11.49 -2.68
CA ASN A 293 15.16 12.26 -1.87
C ASN A 293 14.58 12.80 -0.55
N VAL A 294 13.31 12.53 -0.23
CA VAL A 294 12.71 12.97 1.04
C VAL A 294 12.57 11.78 1.97
N VAL A 295 13.23 11.86 3.13
CA VAL A 295 13.19 10.89 4.26
C VAL A 295 11.81 10.87 4.96
N LEU A 296 10.74 11.19 4.24
CA LEU A 296 9.36 11.10 4.73
C LEU A 296 8.68 9.92 4.06
N SER A 297 9.05 8.71 4.49
CA SER A 297 8.36 7.45 4.19
C SER A 297 6.91 7.37 4.73
N ASP A 298 6.35 8.50 5.17
CA ASP A 298 5.14 8.58 5.99
C ASP A 298 3.95 9.24 5.27
N ARG A 299 4.10 9.69 4.03
CA ARG A 299 2.97 10.24 3.26
C ARG A 299 1.97 9.13 2.97
N SER A 300 0.82 9.22 3.63
CA SER A 300 -0.26 8.28 3.43
C SER A 300 -1.61 8.94 3.64
N CYS A 301 -2.58 8.59 2.82
CA CYS A 301 -3.94 9.05 3.00
C CYS A 301 -4.92 7.88 2.86
N TRP A 302 -5.85 7.76 3.80
CA TRP A 302 -7.03 6.93 3.59
C TRP A 302 -8.08 7.75 2.85
N CYS A 303 -8.64 7.20 1.78
CA CYS A 303 -9.52 7.95 0.90
C CYS A 303 -10.75 7.11 0.52
N LEU A 304 -11.93 7.73 0.56
CA LEU A 304 -13.14 7.25 -0.09
C LEU A 304 -13.26 7.97 -1.43
N PHE A 305 -13.41 7.25 -2.53
CA PHE A 305 -13.44 7.86 -3.85
C PHE A 305 -14.48 7.22 -4.75
N ARG A 306 -14.92 7.99 -5.73
CA ARG A 306 -15.80 7.56 -6.81
C ARG A 306 -15.12 7.88 -8.11
N MET A 307 -14.83 6.86 -8.90
CA MET A 307 -14.39 7.04 -10.28
C MET A 307 -15.62 7.02 -11.18
N SER A 308 -15.61 7.86 -12.21
CA SER A 308 -16.72 7.97 -13.17
C SER A 308 -16.21 8.13 -14.59
N VAL A 309 -16.93 7.52 -15.54
CA VAL A 309 -16.88 7.83 -16.97
C VAL A 309 -18.17 8.59 -17.28
N LEU A 310 -18.04 9.85 -17.71
CA LEU A 310 -19.19 10.71 -17.88
C LEU A 310 -19.82 10.48 -19.26
N ASN A 311 -21.10 10.11 -19.25
CA ASN A 311 -21.94 10.23 -20.43
C ASN A 311 -22.13 11.71 -20.79
N GLN A 312 -21.88 12.04 -22.05
CA GLN A 312 -21.90 13.40 -22.58
C GLN A 312 -23.26 13.74 -23.24
N LYS A 313 -24.15 12.77 -23.42
CA LYS A 313 -25.52 13.01 -23.89
C LYS A 313 -26.37 13.60 -22.75
N PRO A 314 -27.11 14.71 -22.98
CA PRO A 314 -27.99 15.29 -21.98
C PRO A 314 -29.00 14.27 -21.42
N GLY A 315 -29.22 14.29 -20.11
CA GLY A 315 -30.17 13.39 -19.43
C GLY A 315 -29.73 11.93 -19.33
N SER A 316 -28.58 11.55 -19.89
CA SER A 316 -28.06 10.18 -19.82
C SER A 316 -27.23 9.95 -18.55
N ASN A 317 -27.29 8.73 -18.02
CA ASN A 317 -26.60 8.38 -16.78
C ASN A 317 -25.08 8.22 -17.00
N HIS A 318 -24.29 8.76 -16.10
CA HIS A 318 -22.86 8.46 -16.02
C HIS A 318 -22.61 7.08 -15.42
N MET A 319 -21.54 6.42 -15.84
CA MET A 319 -21.08 5.20 -15.19
C MET A 319 -20.13 5.57 -14.06
N HIS A 320 -20.37 5.05 -12.85
CA HIS A 320 -19.49 5.28 -11.72
C HIS A 320 -19.37 4.06 -10.81
N ARG A 321 -18.22 3.91 -10.15
CA ARG A 321 -18.01 2.95 -9.06
C ARG A 321 -17.39 3.65 -7.86
N ASP A 322 -17.86 3.29 -6.68
CA ASP A 322 -17.32 3.76 -5.40
C ASP A 322 -16.31 2.73 -4.84
N SER A 323 -15.21 3.23 -4.30
CA SER A 323 -14.23 2.43 -3.57
C SER A 323 -13.59 3.25 -2.47
N TYR A 324 -12.74 2.61 -1.68
CA TYR A 324 -12.03 3.22 -0.59
C TYR A 324 -10.76 2.43 -0.29
N GLY A 325 -9.79 3.09 0.32
CA GLY A 325 -8.58 2.43 0.80
C GLY A 325 -7.46 3.40 1.16
N ARG A 326 -6.34 2.82 1.57
CA ARG A 326 -5.12 3.57 1.91
C ARG A 326 -4.23 3.69 0.69
N PHE A 327 -3.81 4.91 0.41
CA PHE A 327 -2.65 5.19 -0.43
C PHE A 327 -1.45 5.42 0.48
N ALA A 328 -0.42 4.60 0.34
CA ALA A 328 0.80 4.70 1.14
C ALA A 328 2.01 4.14 0.39
N ALA A 329 3.18 4.77 0.58
CA ALA A 329 4.46 4.30 0.04
C ALA A 329 5.14 3.24 0.94
N ASP A 330 4.52 2.89 2.08
CA ASP A 330 5.10 2.07 3.15
C ASP A 330 5.11 0.56 2.86
N ASN A 331 4.46 0.11 1.78
CA ASN A 331 4.23 -1.31 1.54
C ASN A 331 5.24 -1.90 0.55
N LYS A 332 6.10 -2.82 1.03
CA LYS A 332 7.05 -3.58 0.20
C LYS A 332 6.38 -4.46 -0.86
N SER A 333 5.07 -4.77 -0.73
CA SER A 333 4.31 -5.53 -1.72
C SER A 333 3.66 -4.68 -2.83
N GLY A 334 3.69 -3.34 -2.75
CA GLY A 334 3.10 -2.46 -3.76
C GLY A 334 1.56 -2.35 -3.77
N ASP A 335 0.84 -3.21 -3.03
CA ASP A 335 -0.63 -3.33 -3.09
C ASP A 335 -1.42 -2.06 -2.68
N ASN A 336 -0.80 -1.12 -1.95
CA ASN A 336 -1.46 0.11 -1.46
C ASN A 336 -1.19 1.34 -2.35
N THR A 337 -0.63 1.15 -3.55
CA THR A 337 -0.25 2.27 -4.43
C THR A 337 -1.28 2.55 -5.53
N SER A 338 -2.15 1.58 -5.82
CA SER A 338 -3.13 1.63 -6.91
C SER A 338 -4.41 0.91 -6.48
N LEU A 339 -5.55 1.61 -6.53
CA LEU A 339 -6.86 1.04 -6.22
C LEU A 339 -7.82 1.27 -7.38
N GLY A 340 -8.47 0.22 -7.87
CA GLY A 340 -9.32 0.32 -9.06
C GLY A 340 -9.92 -0.99 -9.50
N TRP A 341 -10.34 -1.03 -10.76
CA TRP A 341 -11.02 -2.16 -11.37
C TRP A 341 -10.39 -2.49 -12.72
N ASN A 342 -10.08 -3.78 -12.90
CA ASN A 342 -9.61 -4.34 -14.16
C ASN A 342 -10.78 -4.70 -15.10
N ASP A 343 -12.02 -4.50 -14.66
CA ASP A 343 -13.25 -4.84 -15.36
C ASP A 343 -14.27 -3.70 -15.26
N TYR A 344 -13.79 -2.45 -15.27
CA TYR A 344 -14.59 -1.27 -14.93
C TYR A 344 -15.80 -1.12 -15.85
N MET A 345 -15.59 -1.09 -17.17
CA MET A 345 -16.65 -1.02 -18.18
C MET A 345 -16.28 -1.86 -19.39
N LYS A 346 -17.21 -2.63 -19.98
CA LYS A 346 -16.91 -3.34 -21.23
C LYS A 346 -16.53 -2.33 -22.30
N MET A 347 -15.51 -2.63 -23.10
CA MET A 347 -15.10 -1.72 -24.17
C MET A 347 -16.21 -1.51 -25.19
N SER A 348 -16.99 -2.55 -25.53
CA SER A 348 -18.16 -2.46 -26.41
C SER A 348 -19.17 -1.40 -25.96
N ASP A 349 -19.40 -1.32 -24.66
CA ASP A 349 -20.41 -0.43 -24.07
C ASP A 349 -19.87 0.99 -23.96
N PHE A 350 -18.55 1.15 -23.81
CA PHE A 350 -17.89 2.45 -23.72
C PHE A 350 -17.74 3.13 -25.08
N VAL A 351 -17.37 2.40 -26.14
CA VAL A 351 -17.14 2.96 -27.48
C VAL A 351 -18.34 2.79 -28.43
N GLY A 352 -19.43 2.16 -27.98
CA GLY A 352 -20.63 2.00 -28.80
C GLY A 352 -21.17 3.37 -29.24
N SER A 353 -21.58 3.49 -30.49
CA SER A 353 -22.08 4.73 -31.10
C SER A 353 -23.24 5.36 -30.32
N ASP A 354 -24.10 4.53 -29.74
CA ASP A 354 -25.26 4.99 -28.98
C ASP A 354 -24.98 5.22 -27.49
N SER A 355 -23.80 4.84 -27.00
CA SER A 355 -23.47 4.85 -25.58
C SER A 355 -23.39 6.24 -24.96
N GLY A 356 -22.94 7.25 -25.74
CA GLY A 356 -22.76 8.63 -25.29
C GLY A 356 -21.55 8.89 -24.39
N PHE A 357 -20.69 7.90 -24.13
CA PHE A 357 -19.46 8.11 -23.35
C PHE A 357 -18.32 8.70 -24.18
N VAL A 358 -18.32 8.43 -25.48
CA VAL A 358 -17.45 9.06 -26.47
C VAL A 358 -18.32 9.90 -27.40
N VAL A 359 -18.06 11.20 -27.48
CA VAL A 359 -18.78 12.17 -28.34
C VAL A 359 -17.74 13.10 -28.93
N ASP A 360 -17.76 13.34 -30.24
CA ASP A 360 -16.79 14.21 -30.93
C ASP A 360 -15.33 13.89 -30.59
N ASP A 361 -14.98 12.60 -30.69
CA ASP A 361 -13.67 12.04 -30.32
C ASP A 361 -13.22 12.36 -28.89
N THR A 362 -14.16 12.71 -28.02
CA THR A 362 -13.88 13.13 -26.65
C THR A 362 -14.37 12.09 -25.67
N ALA A 363 -13.58 11.78 -24.64
CA ALA A 363 -13.99 11.01 -23.47
C ALA A 363 -13.71 11.79 -22.18
N VAL A 364 -14.56 11.65 -21.17
CA VAL A 364 -14.43 12.36 -19.90
C VAL A 364 -14.40 11.40 -18.72
N PHE A 365 -13.27 11.38 -18.02
CA PHE A 365 -13.06 10.64 -16.78
C PHE A 365 -13.11 11.61 -15.60
N SER A 366 -13.63 11.16 -14.45
CA SER A 366 -13.53 11.97 -13.23
C SER A 366 -13.35 11.10 -11.99
N THR A 367 -12.77 11.69 -10.96
CA THR A 367 -12.69 11.11 -9.63
C THR A 367 -13.14 12.15 -8.61
N SER A 368 -14.17 11.84 -7.83
CA SER A 368 -14.50 12.60 -6.62
C SER A 368 -14.01 11.86 -5.40
N PHE A 369 -13.41 12.55 -4.45
CA PHE A 369 -12.74 11.91 -3.33
C PHE A 369 -12.98 12.63 -2.01
N HIS A 370 -12.82 11.88 -0.93
CA HIS A 370 -12.79 12.37 0.44
C HIS A 370 -11.70 11.65 1.22
N VAL A 371 -10.70 12.40 1.67
CA VAL A 371 -9.62 11.93 2.53
C VAL A 371 -10.09 11.93 3.98
N ILE A 372 -9.83 10.83 4.67
CA ILE A 372 -9.99 10.75 6.12
C ILE A 372 -8.78 11.41 6.76
N LYS A 373 -9.02 12.50 7.48
CA LYS A 373 -8.00 13.19 8.25
C LYS A 373 -7.76 12.43 9.55
N GLU A 374 -6.59 11.81 9.66
CA GLU A 374 -6.24 10.93 10.77
C GLU A 374 -4.85 11.25 11.31
N PHE A 375 -4.68 11.07 12.62
CA PHE A 375 -3.40 11.20 13.31
C PHE A 375 -3.18 9.98 14.17
N SER A 376 -1.94 9.51 14.24
CA SER A 376 -1.60 8.37 15.08
C SER A 376 -0.33 8.64 15.86
N SER A 377 -0.31 8.18 17.12
CA SER A 377 0.89 8.15 17.95
C SER A 377 1.10 6.74 18.48
N PHE A 378 2.38 6.36 18.62
CA PHE A 378 2.76 5.06 19.15
C PHE A 378 3.84 5.23 20.21
N SER A 379 3.65 4.57 21.35
CA SER A 379 4.61 4.57 22.46
C SER A 379 4.92 3.13 22.88
N LYS A 380 6.21 2.82 23.04
CA LYS A 380 6.71 1.51 23.51
C LYS A 380 6.79 1.40 25.04
N ASN A 381 6.31 2.42 25.75
CA ASN A 381 6.29 2.47 27.21
C ASN A 381 4.86 2.21 27.65
N GLY A 382 4.52 0.93 27.88
CA GLY A 382 3.29 0.60 28.59
C GLY A 382 3.40 1.13 30.02
N ALA A 383 2.44 1.94 30.46
CA ALA A 383 2.25 2.19 31.87
C ALA A 383 2.01 0.84 32.55
N VAL A 384 2.90 0.48 33.48
CA VAL A 384 2.68 -0.62 34.42
C VAL A 384 1.38 -0.30 35.14
N ILE A 385 0.39 -1.19 35.03
CA ILE A 385 -0.89 -1.03 35.71
C ILE A 385 -0.62 -1.30 37.20
N GLY A 386 -0.52 -0.23 38.00
CA GLY A 386 -0.66 -0.26 39.46
C GLY A 386 0.39 -1.06 40.25
N GLY A 387 1.56 -0.48 40.50
CA GLY A 387 2.51 -1.00 41.50
C GLY A 387 3.63 -0.01 41.81
N ARG A 388 3.88 0.24 43.11
CA ARG A 388 4.72 1.32 43.64
C ARG A 388 6.17 1.34 43.09
N SER A 389 6.66 2.57 42.99
CA SER A 389 8.04 2.98 42.69
C SER A 389 9.11 2.06 43.31
N GLY A 390 9.97 1.50 42.46
CA GLY A 390 11.16 0.75 42.81
C GLY A 390 12.18 0.84 41.66
N SER A 391 13.39 1.29 41.98
CA SER A 391 14.44 1.71 41.04
C SER A 391 14.86 0.66 40.01
N GLY A 392 15.06 1.10 38.76
CA GLY A 392 15.79 0.38 37.72
C GLY A 392 15.08 0.46 36.36
N ALA A 393 15.49 1.40 35.51
CA ALA A 393 14.99 1.52 34.14
C ALA A 393 15.40 0.29 33.32
N ARG A 394 14.54 -0.74 33.32
CA ARG A 394 14.64 -1.88 32.41
C ARG A 394 14.40 -1.36 30.98
N LYS A 395 15.32 -1.65 30.06
CA LYS A 395 15.08 -1.44 28.61
C LYS A 395 13.76 -2.14 28.26
N SER A 396 12.82 -1.41 27.65
CA SER A 396 11.54 -1.98 27.22
C SER A 396 11.80 -3.12 26.22
N ASP A 397 11.29 -4.32 26.48
CA ASP A 397 11.51 -5.52 25.65
C ASP A 397 10.81 -5.43 24.27
N GLY A 398 10.20 -4.28 23.93
CA GLY A 398 9.60 -4.03 22.60
C GLY A 398 8.37 -4.90 22.26
N HIS A 399 7.93 -5.76 23.18
CA HIS A 399 6.77 -6.63 23.07
C HIS A 399 5.49 -6.03 23.66
N ILE A 400 5.56 -4.80 24.17
CA ILE A 400 4.41 -4.03 24.64
C ILE A 400 4.37 -2.66 23.94
N GLY A 401 3.18 -2.14 23.68
CA GLY A 401 3.01 -0.78 23.20
C GLY A 401 1.59 -0.27 23.29
N LYS A 402 1.46 1.05 23.33
CA LYS A 402 0.19 1.77 23.26
C LYS A 402 0.16 2.59 21.98
N PHE A 403 -0.87 2.36 21.18
CA PHE A 403 -1.16 3.07 19.95
C PHE A 403 -2.43 3.89 20.14
N THR A 404 -2.38 5.17 19.76
CA THR A 404 -3.55 6.05 19.76
C THR A 404 -3.83 6.51 18.35
N TRP A 405 -5.09 6.47 17.96
CA TRP A 405 -5.56 6.82 16.63
C TRP A 405 -6.71 7.80 16.70
N ARG A 406 -6.47 9.01 16.23
CA ARG A 406 -7.40 10.13 16.19
C ARG A 406 -7.94 10.28 14.78
N ILE A 407 -9.26 10.34 14.63
CA ILE A 407 -9.93 10.58 13.36
C ILE A 407 -10.76 11.86 13.48
N GLU A 408 -10.46 12.83 12.63
CA GLU A 408 -11.18 14.10 12.56
C GLU A 408 -12.28 14.05 11.49
N ASN A 409 -13.23 14.98 11.57
CA ASN A 409 -14.38 15.07 10.67
C ASN A 409 -15.22 13.77 10.61
N PHE A 410 -15.39 13.09 11.75
CA PHE A 410 -15.98 11.74 11.80
C PHE A 410 -17.46 11.72 11.38
N THR A 411 -18.23 12.79 11.64
CA THR A 411 -19.61 12.91 11.18
C THR A 411 -19.71 12.96 9.66
N ARG A 412 -18.73 13.56 8.98
CA ARG A 412 -18.68 13.58 7.52
C ARG A 412 -18.53 12.17 6.94
N LEU A 413 -17.74 11.31 7.59
CA LEU A 413 -17.63 9.89 7.22
C LEU A 413 -18.99 9.17 7.36
N LYS A 414 -19.74 9.43 8.43
CA LYS A 414 -21.10 8.89 8.63
C LYS A 414 -22.04 9.30 7.48
N ASP A 415 -22.01 10.57 7.08
CA ASP A 415 -22.90 11.09 6.04
C ASP A 415 -22.54 10.57 4.64
N LEU A 416 -21.24 10.45 4.34
CA LEU A 416 -20.77 9.84 3.10
C LEU A 416 -21.22 8.38 3.00
N LEU A 417 -21.11 7.64 4.10
CA LEU A 417 -21.56 6.25 4.18
C LEU A 417 -23.08 6.12 3.97
N LYS A 418 -23.88 7.07 4.49
CA LYS A 418 -25.33 7.12 4.22
C LYS A 418 -25.62 7.35 2.74
N LYS A 419 -25.00 8.38 2.14
CA LYS A 419 -25.27 8.81 0.76
C LYS A 419 -24.86 7.77 -0.28
N ARG A 420 -23.70 7.12 -0.11
CA ARG A 420 -23.11 6.22 -1.12
C ARG A 420 -23.57 4.77 -1.02
N LYS A 421 -24.46 4.42 -0.07
CA LYS A 421 -24.89 3.03 0.21
C LYS A 421 -23.74 2.03 0.36
N ILE A 422 -22.57 2.48 0.84
CA ILE A 422 -21.40 1.62 1.04
C ILE A 422 -21.66 0.78 2.31
N THR A 423 -21.79 -0.54 2.13
CA THR A 423 -21.93 -1.52 3.21
C THR A 423 -20.58 -2.18 3.50
N GLY A 424 -20.36 -2.58 4.76
CA GLY A 424 -19.12 -3.28 5.15
C GLY A 424 -17.84 -2.44 5.10
N LEU A 425 -17.92 -1.10 5.00
CA LEU A 425 -16.75 -0.23 5.05
C LEU A 425 -15.99 -0.45 6.37
N CYS A 426 -14.72 -0.84 6.26
CA CYS A 426 -13.75 -0.71 7.35
C CYS A 426 -12.68 0.31 7.00
N ILE A 427 -12.28 1.08 8.01
CA ILE A 427 -11.13 1.97 7.95
C ILE A 427 -10.01 1.36 8.78
N LYS A 428 -8.77 1.49 8.31
CA LYS A 428 -7.61 0.88 8.96
C LYS A 428 -6.58 1.94 9.28
N SER A 429 -6.07 1.91 10.52
CA SER A 429 -5.01 2.82 10.94
C SER A 429 -3.70 2.56 10.21
N ARG A 430 -2.72 3.45 10.38
CA ARG A 430 -1.31 3.15 10.11
C ARG A 430 -0.88 1.89 10.87
N ARG A 431 0.08 1.16 10.30
CA ARG A 431 0.70 0.02 10.98
C ARG A 431 1.65 0.52 12.06
N PHE A 432 1.74 -0.22 13.16
CA PHE A 432 2.73 -0.03 14.22
C PHE A 432 3.32 -1.38 14.61
N GLN A 433 4.58 -1.41 15.04
CA GLN A 433 5.31 -2.66 15.23
C GLN A 433 5.56 -2.95 16.72
N ILE A 434 5.15 -4.14 17.16
CA ILE A 434 5.36 -4.67 18.52
C ILE A 434 5.87 -6.11 18.38
N GLY A 435 6.95 -6.48 19.07
CA GLY A 435 7.46 -7.86 19.05
C GLY A 435 7.75 -8.41 17.64
N ASN A 436 8.24 -7.56 16.73
CA ASN A 436 8.42 -7.85 15.29
C ASN A 436 7.14 -8.21 14.51
N ARG A 437 5.95 -7.98 15.09
CA ARG A 437 4.66 -8.13 14.43
C ARG A 437 4.12 -6.77 13.99
N ASP A 438 3.47 -6.74 12.84
CA ASP A 438 2.78 -5.56 12.35
C ASP A 438 1.35 -5.56 12.88
N CYS A 439 1.02 -4.55 13.65
CA CYS A 439 -0.29 -4.33 14.26
C CYS A 439 -1.00 -3.16 13.59
N ARG A 440 -2.34 -3.20 13.52
CA ARG A 440 -3.18 -2.02 13.18
C ARG A 440 -4.59 -2.14 13.74
N LEU A 441 -5.23 -1.00 13.97
CA LEU A 441 -6.65 -0.94 14.30
C LEU A 441 -7.49 -1.03 13.02
N ILE A 442 -8.60 -1.76 13.11
CA ILE A 442 -9.66 -1.81 12.11
C ILE A 442 -10.95 -1.32 12.77
N VAL A 443 -11.57 -0.29 12.21
CA VAL A 443 -12.82 0.27 12.69
C VAL A 443 -13.88 0.15 11.61
N TYR A 444 -15.07 -0.28 11.99
CA TYR A 444 -16.27 -0.23 11.15
C TYR A 444 -17.18 0.87 11.70
N PRO A 445 -17.17 2.08 11.10
CA PRO A 445 -17.92 3.24 11.62
C PRO A 445 -19.43 3.02 11.74
N ARG A 446 -19.97 2.07 10.96
CA ARG A 446 -21.38 1.66 10.97
C ARG A 446 -21.64 0.32 11.66
N GLY A 447 -20.59 -0.31 12.19
CA GLY A 447 -20.69 -1.64 12.76
C GLY A 447 -20.76 -2.77 11.76
N GLN A 448 -20.63 -3.97 12.32
CA GLN A 448 -20.89 -5.25 11.67
C GLN A 448 -21.99 -6.05 12.39
N SER A 449 -22.54 -5.53 13.49
CA SER A 449 -23.65 -6.17 14.22
C SER A 449 -24.94 -6.17 13.40
N GLN A 450 -25.87 -7.03 13.77
CA GLN A 450 -27.22 -7.07 13.20
C GLN A 450 -28.25 -6.95 14.34
N PRO A 451 -28.95 -5.81 14.48
CA PRO A 451 -28.90 -4.62 13.61
C PRO A 451 -27.58 -3.83 13.74
N PRO A 452 -27.19 -3.03 12.72
CA PRO A 452 -25.95 -2.25 12.72
C PRO A 452 -26.08 -0.98 13.58
N CYS A 453 -26.21 -1.16 14.89
CA CYS A 453 -26.41 -0.10 15.87
C CYS A 453 -25.18 0.16 16.76
N HIS A 454 -24.09 -0.60 16.58
CA HIS A 454 -22.85 -0.43 17.31
C HIS A 454 -21.68 -0.12 16.37
N LEU A 455 -20.72 0.65 16.83
CA LEU A 455 -19.37 0.72 16.26
C LEU A 455 -18.67 -0.64 16.49
N SER A 456 -17.93 -1.14 15.50
CA SER A 456 -17.04 -2.29 15.70
C SER A 456 -15.58 -1.88 15.67
N VAL A 457 -14.76 -2.46 16.54
CA VAL A 457 -13.32 -2.19 16.65
C VAL A 457 -12.56 -3.50 16.80
N PHE A 458 -11.52 -3.68 15.99
CA PHE A 458 -10.66 -4.86 15.96
C PHE A 458 -9.19 -4.48 15.93
N LEU A 459 -8.35 -5.38 16.41
CA LEU A 459 -6.91 -5.36 16.24
C LEU A 459 -6.53 -6.43 15.22
N GLU A 460 -5.82 -6.04 14.16
CA GLU A 460 -5.18 -6.96 13.23
C GLU A 460 -3.69 -7.07 13.59
N VAL A 461 -3.17 -8.30 13.62
CA VAL A 461 -1.74 -8.60 13.81
C VAL A 461 -1.27 -9.49 12.67
N THR A 462 -0.14 -9.15 12.06
CA THR A 462 0.43 -9.87 10.92
C THR A 462 1.95 -10.05 11.05
N ASP A 463 2.50 -11.02 10.33
CA ASP A 463 3.95 -11.23 10.28
C ASP A 463 4.61 -10.23 9.30
N SER A 464 5.44 -9.34 9.84
CA SER A 464 6.08 -8.25 9.09
C SER A 464 7.01 -8.73 7.97
N ARG A 465 7.53 -9.96 8.08
CA ARG A 465 8.48 -10.53 7.13
C ARG A 465 7.83 -11.50 6.14
N ASN A 466 6.56 -11.88 6.36
CA ASN A 466 5.87 -12.94 5.60
C ASN A 466 6.76 -14.19 5.40
N THR A 467 7.58 -14.51 6.41
CA THR A 467 8.68 -15.48 6.28
C THR A 467 8.25 -16.92 6.51
N SER A 468 7.10 -17.13 7.17
CA SER A 468 6.55 -18.47 7.39
C SER A 468 5.04 -18.48 7.19
N SER A 469 4.54 -19.52 6.52
CA SER A 469 3.10 -19.69 6.26
C SER A 469 2.29 -20.10 7.51
N ASP A 470 2.98 -20.42 8.60
CA ASP A 470 2.49 -21.06 9.83
C ASP A 470 2.70 -20.23 11.11
N TRP A 471 3.04 -18.93 10.99
CA TRP A 471 3.30 -18.10 12.15
C TRP A 471 2.09 -18.04 13.11
N SER A 472 2.37 -18.01 14.41
CA SER A 472 1.39 -17.64 15.43
C SER A 472 2.04 -16.83 16.56
N CYS A 473 1.24 -16.07 17.29
CA CYS A 473 1.66 -15.45 18.55
C CYS A 473 0.48 -15.25 19.48
N PHE A 474 0.70 -15.46 20.78
CA PHE A 474 -0.27 -15.10 21.81
C PHE A 474 -0.21 -13.59 22.09
N VAL A 475 -1.37 -12.93 22.09
CA VAL A 475 -1.48 -11.48 22.24
C VAL A 475 -2.57 -11.17 23.26
N SER A 476 -2.20 -10.43 24.30
CA SER A 476 -3.14 -9.73 25.18
C SER A 476 -3.32 -8.33 24.65
N HIS A 477 -4.55 -7.91 24.40
CA HIS A 477 -4.83 -6.58 23.91
C HIS A 477 -6.03 -5.95 24.62
N ARG A 478 -5.96 -4.63 24.74
CA ARG A 478 -7.00 -3.78 25.30
C ARG A 478 -7.30 -2.66 24.30
N LEU A 479 -8.52 -2.67 23.75
CA LEU A 479 -8.97 -1.64 22.82
C LEU A 479 -9.90 -0.68 23.54
N SER A 480 -9.86 0.60 23.17
CA SER A 480 -10.70 1.62 23.78
C SER A 480 -11.24 2.61 22.74
N VAL A 481 -12.47 3.05 22.96
CA VAL A 481 -13.00 4.32 22.42
C VAL A 481 -12.93 5.33 23.55
N VAL A 482 -12.06 6.32 23.40
CA VAL A 482 -11.71 7.25 24.47
C VAL A 482 -12.82 8.28 24.66
N ASN A 483 -13.25 8.44 25.91
CA ASN A 483 -14.07 9.57 26.30
C ASN A 483 -13.14 10.78 26.53
N GLN A 484 -13.27 11.80 25.70
CA GLN A 484 -12.34 12.93 25.65
C GLN A 484 -12.62 13.99 26.72
N ARG A 485 -13.72 13.85 27.47
CA ARG A 485 -14.08 14.75 28.58
C ARG A 485 -13.70 14.14 29.93
N MET A 486 -13.95 12.84 30.11
CA MET A 486 -13.64 12.13 31.35
C MET A 486 -13.09 10.74 31.03
N GLU A 487 -11.80 10.51 31.31
CA GLU A 487 -11.08 9.30 30.88
C GLU A 487 -11.66 8.01 31.48
N ASP A 488 -12.15 8.06 32.71
CA ASP A 488 -12.81 6.96 33.43
C ASP A 488 -14.11 6.48 32.77
N LYS A 489 -14.75 7.33 31.94
CA LYS A 489 -15.92 6.98 31.12
C LYS A 489 -15.57 6.41 29.74
N SER A 490 -14.29 6.17 29.45
CA SER A 490 -13.87 5.51 28.20
C SER A 490 -14.41 4.08 28.16
N VAL A 491 -14.91 3.65 27.00
CA VAL A 491 -15.32 2.25 26.82
C VAL A 491 -14.10 1.45 26.41
N THR A 492 -13.71 0.51 27.26
CA THR A 492 -12.52 -0.32 27.08
C THR A 492 -12.88 -1.79 27.17
N LYS A 493 -12.39 -2.58 26.22
CA LYS A 493 -12.55 -4.04 26.20
C LYS A 493 -11.21 -4.72 26.03
N GLU A 494 -11.01 -5.83 26.72
CA GLU A 494 -9.78 -6.60 26.71
C GLU A 494 -10.02 -8.04 26.29
N SER A 495 -9.03 -8.63 25.60
CA SER A 495 -9.07 -10.01 25.17
C SER A 495 -7.66 -10.57 24.99
N GLN A 496 -7.53 -11.88 25.12
CA GLN A 496 -6.31 -12.62 24.88
C GLN A 496 -6.56 -13.67 23.81
N ASN A 497 -5.84 -13.59 22.70
CA ASN A 497 -6.03 -14.51 21.59
C ASN A 497 -4.68 -14.91 20.98
N ARG A 498 -4.64 -16.10 20.37
CA ARG A 498 -3.52 -16.51 19.53
C ARG A 498 -3.81 -16.10 18.09
N TYR A 499 -3.05 -15.12 17.62
CA TYR A 499 -3.13 -14.63 16.25
C TYR A 499 -2.36 -15.56 15.32
N SER A 500 -2.85 -15.72 14.10
CA SER A 500 -2.24 -16.54 13.05
C SER A 500 -2.68 -16.08 11.66
N LYS A 501 -2.19 -16.74 10.61
CA LYS A 501 -2.69 -16.49 9.24
C LYS A 501 -4.20 -16.73 9.10
N ALA A 502 -4.76 -17.72 9.80
CA ALA A 502 -6.19 -18.05 9.75
C ALA A 502 -7.05 -17.13 10.64
N ALA A 503 -6.48 -16.60 11.73
CA ALA A 503 -7.16 -15.73 12.68
C ALA A 503 -6.28 -14.49 12.99
N LYS A 504 -6.22 -13.57 12.03
CA LYS A 504 -5.32 -12.39 12.08
C LYS A 504 -5.96 -11.16 12.69
N ASP A 505 -7.28 -11.12 12.85
CA ASP A 505 -8.03 -10.02 13.44
C ASP A 505 -8.97 -10.50 14.54
N TRP A 506 -8.92 -9.82 15.68
CA TRP A 506 -9.77 -10.08 16.83
C TRP A 506 -10.30 -8.77 17.39
N GLY A 507 -11.52 -8.79 17.93
CA GLY A 507 -12.19 -7.59 18.42
C GLY A 507 -13.68 -7.79 18.62
N TRP A 508 -14.43 -6.69 18.66
CA TRP A 508 -15.84 -6.72 19.01
C TRP A 508 -16.70 -6.10 17.91
N ARG A 509 -17.70 -6.87 17.46
CA ARG A 509 -18.74 -6.39 16.55
C ARG A 509 -19.62 -5.33 17.20
N GLU A 510 -19.80 -5.44 18.51
CA GLU A 510 -20.59 -4.52 19.34
C GLU A 510 -19.67 -3.86 20.37
N PHE A 511 -19.05 -2.74 20.00
CA PHE A 511 -18.09 -2.04 20.85
C PHE A 511 -18.74 -0.90 21.65
N VAL A 512 -19.23 0.14 20.96
CA VAL A 512 -19.96 1.30 21.52
C VAL A 512 -21.22 1.53 20.69
N THR A 513 -22.35 1.87 21.29
CA THR A 513 -23.58 2.17 20.53
C THR A 513 -23.36 3.40 19.66
N LEU A 514 -23.86 3.39 18.43
CA LEU A 514 -23.80 4.58 17.56
C LEU A 514 -24.58 5.75 18.16
N THR A 515 -25.64 5.48 18.94
CA THR A 515 -26.38 6.51 19.68
C THR A 515 -25.48 7.26 20.66
N SER A 516 -24.73 6.54 21.52
CA SER A 516 -23.82 7.19 22.48
C SER A 516 -22.60 7.79 21.79
N LEU A 517 -22.06 7.16 20.74
CA LEU A 517 -20.92 7.69 20.00
C LEU A 517 -21.21 9.07 19.39
N PHE A 518 -22.42 9.27 18.84
CA PHE A 518 -22.81 10.50 18.15
C PHE A 518 -23.56 11.49 19.04
N ASP A 519 -23.81 11.15 20.30
CA ASP A 519 -24.32 12.08 21.29
C ASP A 519 -23.19 13.04 21.73
N GLN A 520 -23.43 14.34 21.54
CA GLN A 520 -22.44 15.39 21.84
C GLN A 520 -22.16 15.52 23.34
N ASP A 521 -23.05 15.02 24.21
CA ASP A 521 -22.90 15.07 25.65
C ASP A 521 -22.19 13.85 26.24
N SER A 522 -22.23 12.72 25.52
CA SER A 522 -21.56 11.47 25.92
C SER A 522 -20.04 11.57 25.99
N GLY A 523 -19.41 12.54 25.30
CA GLY A 523 -17.97 12.83 25.41
C GLY A 523 -17.04 12.00 24.51
N PHE A 524 -17.58 11.08 23.68
CA PHE A 524 -16.79 10.30 22.71
C PHE A 524 -16.45 11.09 21.43
N LEU A 525 -17.37 11.94 20.97
CA LEU A 525 -17.20 12.81 19.81
C LEU A 525 -17.03 14.26 20.28
N VAL A 526 -15.81 14.79 20.22
CA VAL A 526 -15.48 16.16 20.62
C VAL A 526 -14.80 16.86 19.45
N GLN A 527 -15.26 18.05 19.07
CA GLN A 527 -14.75 18.78 17.88
C GLN A 527 -14.72 17.89 16.62
N ASP A 528 -15.81 17.16 16.37
CA ASP A 528 -15.98 16.17 15.30
C ASP A 528 -14.84 15.13 15.21
N THR A 529 -14.21 14.83 16.34
CA THR A 529 -13.08 13.93 16.43
C THR A 529 -13.42 12.74 17.32
N VAL A 530 -13.02 11.54 16.91
CA VAL A 530 -13.08 10.31 17.71
C VAL A 530 -11.67 9.79 17.93
N ILE A 531 -11.36 9.34 19.15
CA ILE A 531 -10.05 8.79 19.52
C ILE A 531 -10.20 7.31 19.89
N PHE A 532 -9.42 6.48 19.23
CA PHE A 532 -9.25 5.06 19.52
C PHE A 532 -7.90 4.82 20.18
N SER A 533 -7.82 3.84 21.07
CA SER A 533 -6.56 3.39 21.66
C SER A 533 -6.47 1.87 21.58
N ALA A 534 -5.25 1.36 21.36
CA ALA A 534 -4.91 -0.05 21.44
C ALA A 534 -3.66 -0.20 22.31
N GLU A 535 -3.80 -0.92 23.42
CA GLU A 535 -2.69 -1.39 24.22
C GLU A 535 -2.49 -2.87 23.93
N VAL A 536 -1.28 -3.24 23.53
CA VAL A 536 -0.99 -4.56 23.00
C VAL A 536 0.26 -5.09 23.68
N LEU A 537 0.17 -6.31 24.21
CA LEU A 537 1.27 -7.08 24.78
C LEU A 537 1.35 -8.43 24.06
N ILE A 538 2.49 -8.71 23.45
CA ILE A 538 2.76 -9.95 22.71
C ILE A 538 3.62 -10.87 23.57
N LEU A 539 3.25 -12.14 23.65
CA LEU A 539 4.04 -13.16 24.30
C LEU A 539 5.30 -13.43 23.48
N LYS A 540 6.45 -13.22 24.10
CA LYS A 540 7.74 -13.61 23.53
C LYS A 540 7.95 -15.06 23.88
N GLU A 541 7.85 -15.94 22.90
CA GLU A 541 7.91 -17.39 23.11
C GLU A 541 8.77 -18.11 22.08
N THR A 542 9.41 -19.18 22.52
CA THR A 542 10.03 -20.17 21.64
C THR A 542 9.52 -21.55 22.00
N SER A 543 9.36 -22.43 20.99
CA SER A 543 8.90 -23.80 21.21
C SER A 543 9.66 -24.78 20.34
N ILE A 544 9.95 -25.96 20.90
CA ILE A 544 10.70 -27.03 20.26
C ILE A 544 9.95 -28.33 20.50
N MET A 545 9.74 -29.09 19.42
CA MET A 545 9.20 -30.45 19.47
C MET A 545 10.34 -31.45 19.26
N GLN A 546 10.39 -32.50 20.06
CA GLN A 546 11.36 -33.59 19.97
C GLN A 546 10.62 -34.92 19.99
N ASP A 547 10.84 -35.76 18.98
CA ASP A 547 10.29 -37.11 18.92
C ASP A 547 11.39 -38.13 19.25
N PHE A 548 11.09 -39.08 20.13
CA PHE A 548 11.97 -40.18 20.48
C PHE A 548 11.51 -41.44 19.74
N THR A 549 12.28 -41.89 18.76
CA THR A 549 12.09 -43.20 18.12
C THR A 549 12.82 -44.25 18.94
N GLU A 550 12.10 -45.18 19.56
CA GLU A 550 12.74 -46.36 20.16
C GLU A 550 13.24 -47.29 19.04
N HIS A 551 14.56 -47.33 18.83
CA HIS A 551 15.18 -48.43 18.07
C HIS A 551 15.16 -49.68 18.96
N VAL A 552 14.12 -50.50 18.86
CA VAL A 552 14.16 -51.86 19.39
C VAL A 552 15.17 -52.64 18.54
N SER A 553 16.29 -52.99 19.14
CA SER A 553 17.29 -53.87 18.54
C SER A 553 16.63 -55.23 18.30
N GLU A 554 16.73 -55.72 17.07
CA GLU A 554 16.22 -57.01 16.61
C GLU A 554 16.58 -58.12 17.60
N LEU A 555 15.59 -58.91 18.03
CA LEU A 555 15.69 -60.36 18.19
C LEU A 555 14.27 -60.95 18.34
N ASN A 556 13.98 -61.85 17.41
CA ASN A 556 12.88 -62.83 17.35
C ASN A 556 11.54 -62.38 16.76
N GLY A 557 11.29 -62.89 15.55
CA GLY A 557 10.07 -62.68 14.79
C GLY A 557 8.93 -63.62 15.19
N SER A 558 7.72 -63.08 15.04
CA SER A 558 6.55 -63.74 14.45
C SER A 558 5.47 -62.67 14.26
N SER A 559 4.83 -62.67 13.09
CA SER A 559 3.84 -61.68 12.65
C SER A 559 2.58 -61.61 13.55
N SER A 560 2.20 -60.39 13.94
CA SER A 560 0.81 -60.01 14.21
C SER A 560 0.58 -58.53 13.90
N LEU A 561 -0.57 -58.24 13.27
CA LEU A 561 -1.07 -56.90 12.99
C LEU A 561 -1.48 -56.23 14.31
N LEU A 562 -0.78 -55.16 14.71
CA LEU A 562 -1.16 -54.04 15.61
C LEU A 562 0.14 -53.48 16.22
N ASP A 563 0.91 -52.72 15.44
CA ASP A 563 2.18 -52.17 15.90
C ASP A 563 2.09 -50.63 16.02
N SER A 564 1.35 -50.14 17.04
CA SER A 564 1.49 -48.76 17.49
C SER A 564 2.65 -48.69 18.49
N SER A 565 3.88 -48.77 17.98
CA SER A 565 5.08 -48.45 18.74
C SER A 565 4.92 -47.03 19.33
N GLY A 566 4.91 -46.94 20.66
CA GLY A 566 4.62 -45.71 21.40
C GLY A 566 5.69 -44.65 21.16
N LYS A 567 5.49 -43.77 20.18
CA LYS A 567 6.35 -42.61 19.94
C LYS A 567 6.22 -41.66 21.13
N ARG A 568 7.22 -41.67 22.01
CA ARG A 568 7.35 -40.65 23.06
C ARG A 568 7.75 -39.34 22.40
N SER A 569 7.06 -38.26 22.75
CA SER A 569 7.37 -36.94 22.23
C SER A 569 7.40 -35.90 23.34
N SER A 570 8.23 -34.88 23.18
CA SER A 570 8.42 -33.82 24.14
C SER A 570 8.25 -32.46 23.47
N PHE A 571 7.39 -31.65 24.05
CA PHE A 571 7.16 -30.27 23.66
C PHE A 571 7.72 -29.35 24.74
N THR A 572 8.75 -28.57 24.38
CA THR A 572 9.32 -27.54 25.24
C THR A 572 8.77 -26.17 24.83
N TRP A 573 8.23 -25.42 25.79
CA TRP A 573 7.74 -24.06 25.61
C TRP A 573 8.48 -23.10 26.54
N LYS A 574 9.18 -22.14 25.96
CA LYS A 574 9.86 -21.08 26.70
C LYS A 574 9.05 -19.79 26.59
N VAL A 575 8.69 -19.23 27.73
CA VAL A 575 8.05 -17.91 27.84
C VAL A 575 9.13 -16.94 28.29
N GLU A 576 9.56 -16.04 27.41
CA GLU A 576 10.77 -15.21 27.56
C GLU A 576 10.50 -13.79 28.10
N ASN A 577 9.22 -13.44 28.31
CA ASN A 577 8.77 -12.21 28.95
C ASN A 577 7.71 -12.49 30.03
N PHE A 578 7.96 -13.52 30.85
CA PHE A 578 7.01 -14.09 31.80
C PHE A 578 6.41 -13.05 32.76
N LEU A 579 7.25 -12.16 33.30
CA LEU A 579 6.83 -11.11 34.23
C LEU A 579 5.80 -10.15 33.61
N SER A 580 5.83 -9.95 32.29
CA SER A 580 4.83 -9.10 31.61
C SER A 580 3.44 -9.75 31.57
N PHE A 581 3.37 -11.07 31.71
CA PHE A 581 2.12 -11.84 31.71
C PHE A 581 1.66 -12.25 33.11
N LYS A 582 2.43 -11.95 34.16
CA LYS A 582 2.11 -12.32 35.53
C LYS A 582 0.70 -11.84 35.93
N GLU A 583 0.44 -10.53 35.85
CA GLU A 583 -0.86 -9.93 36.19
C GLU A 583 -2.01 -10.49 35.32
N ILE A 584 -1.71 -10.85 34.06
CA ILE A 584 -2.69 -11.46 33.18
C ILE A 584 -3.04 -12.87 33.68
N MET A 585 -2.05 -13.64 34.13
CA MET A 585 -2.26 -15.00 34.63
C MET A 585 -3.11 -15.06 35.90
N GLU A 586 -3.18 -13.98 36.69
CA GLU A 586 -4.04 -13.88 37.88
C GLU A 586 -5.54 -13.90 37.54
N THR A 587 -5.91 -13.50 36.31
CA THR A 587 -7.31 -13.35 35.89
C THR A 587 -7.67 -14.17 34.65
N ARG A 588 -6.67 -14.59 33.87
CA ARG A 588 -6.82 -15.22 32.56
C ARG A 588 -5.77 -16.31 32.35
N LYS A 589 -5.99 -17.13 31.34
CA LYS A 589 -5.05 -18.19 30.92
C LYS A 589 -4.18 -17.71 29.77
N ILE A 590 -2.93 -18.17 29.74
CA ILE A 590 -2.06 -18.09 28.58
C ILE A 590 -1.84 -19.48 27.99
N PHE A 591 -1.57 -19.54 26.68
CA PHE A 591 -1.49 -20.81 25.96
C PHE A 591 -0.28 -20.86 25.05
N SER A 592 0.35 -22.03 24.95
CA SER A 592 1.33 -22.31 23.91
C SER A 592 0.69 -22.34 22.52
N LYS A 593 1.51 -22.45 21.47
CA LYS A 593 0.99 -22.92 20.18
C LYS A 593 0.52 -24.37 20.30
N PHE A 594 -0.37 -24.77 19.40
CA PHE A 594 -0.71 -26.19 19.24
C PHE A 594 0.50 -26.97 18.71
N PHE A 595 0.60 -28.22 19.14
CA PHE A 595 1.59 -29.20 18.69
C PHE A 595 0.92 -30.55 18.49
N GLN A 596 1.46 -31.34 17.58
CA GLN A 596 0.90 -32.64 17.20
C GLN A 596 1.62 -33.75 17.96
N ALA A 597 0.89 -34.63 18.64
CA ALA A 597 1.44 -35.81 19.29
C ALA A 597 0.45 -36.98 19.22
N GLY A 598 0.90 -38.14 18.74
CA GLY A 598 0.05 -39.35 18.65
C GLY A 598 -1.22 -39.18 17.81
N GLY A 599 -1.22 -38.26 16.83
CA GLY A 599 -2.40 -37.92 16.02
C GLY A 599 -3.39 -36.96 16.68
N CYS A 600 -3.07 -36.43 17.86
CA CYS A 600 -3.81 -35.39 18.57
C CYS A 600 -3.17 -34.02 18.39
N GLU A 601 -4.00 -32.98 18.31
CA GLU A 601 -3.55 -31.58 18.38
C GLU A 601 -3.70 -31.05 19.80
N LEU A 602 -2.59 -30.79 20.49
CA LEU A 602 -2.53 -30.48 21.91
C LEU A 602 -1.87 -29.12 22.16
N ARG A 603 -2.17 -28.47 23.29
CA ARG A 603 -1.44 -27.27 23.77
C ARG A 603 -1.40 -27.18 25.29
N ILE A 604 -0.38 -26.47 25.79
CA ILE A 604 -0.22 -26.20 27.22
C ILE A 604 -0.99 -24.92 27.57
N GLY A 605 -1.84 -24.99 28.59
CA GLY A 605 -2.47 -23.84 29.23
C GLY A 605 -1.85 -23.56 30.60
N VAL A 606 -1.57 -22.29 30.90
CA VAL A 606 -1.00 -21.84 32.19
C VAL A 606 -1.82 -20.67 32.73
N TYR A 607 -2.10 -20.69 34.04
CA TYR A 607 -2.70 -19.57 34.78
C TYR A 607 -2.26 -19.60 36.24
N GLU A 608 -2.53 -18.51 36.95
CA GLU A 608 -2.30 -18.39 38.38
C GLU A 608 -3.64 -18.49 39.13
N SER A 609 -3.65 -19.25 40.22
CA SER A 609 -4.80 -19.34 41.12
C SER A 609 -4.31 -19.32 42.56
N PHE A 610 -4.73 -18.32 43.34
CA PHE A 610 -4.33 -18.14 44.74
C PHE A 610 -2.80 -18.26 44.93
N ASP A 611 -2.02 -17.47 44.18
CA ASP A 611 -0.55 -17.49 44.15
C ASP A 611 0.05 -18.84 43.71
N THR A 612 -0.71 -19.77 43.12
CA THR A 612 -0.21 -21.07 42.66
C THR A 612 -0.23 -21.18 41.14
N ILE A 613 0.89 -21.57 40.53
CA ILE A 613 0.94 -21.89 39.09
C ILE A 613 0.14 -23.17 38.82
N CYS A 614 -0.84 -23.03 37.94
CA CYS A 614 -1.69 -24.11 37.45
C CYS A 614 -1.41 -24.33 35.97
N ILE A 615 -1.08 -25.57 35.61
CA ILE A 615 -0.75 -25.99 34.25
C ILE A 615 -1.66 -27.13 33.86
N TYR A 616 -2.11 -27.15 32.62
CA TYR A 616 -2.93 -28.24 32.11
C TYR A 616 -2.72 -28.43 30.61
N LEU A 617 -3.09 -29.60 30.11
CA LEU A 617 -3.07 -29.94 28.70
C LEU A 617 -4.49 -29.88 28.14
N GLU A 618 -4.66 -29.30 26.96
CA GLU A 618 -5.95 -29.31 26.26
C GLU A 618 -5.77 -29.67 24.79
N SER A 619 -6.80 -30.28 24.21
CA SER A 619 -6.88 -30.68 22.80
C SER A 619 -7.70 -29.66 22.00
N ASP A 620 -7.38 -29.45 20.72
CA ASP A 620 -8.30 -28.75 19.82
C ASP A 620 -9.52 -29.64 19.53
N GLN A 621 -10.73 -29.13 19.77
CA GLN A 621 -11.99 -29.81 19.48
C GLN A 621 -12.65 -29.29 18.19
N ALA A 622 -12.06 -28.29 17.53
CA ALA A 622 -12.74 -27.49 16.52
C ALA A 622 -12.37 -27.81 15.05
N VAL A 623 -11.29 -28.56 14.76
CA VAL A 623 -10.81 -28.71 13.37
C VAL A 623 -10.31 -30.12 13.05
N GLY A 624 -10.97 -30.80 12.10
CA GLY A 624 -10.38 -31.86 11.27
C GLY A 624 -10.05 -33.21 11.92
N CYS A 625 -10.17 -33.36 13.24
CA CYS A 625 -10.22 -34.69 13.83
C CYS A 625 -11.53 -35.37 13.43
N ASP A 626 -11.40 -36.52 12.78
CA ASP A 626 -12.47 -37.49 12.58
C ASP A 626 -13.38 -37.54 13.82
N PRO A 627 -14.70 -37.31 13.71
CA PRO A 627 -15.64 -37.31 14.82
C PRO A 627 -15.55 -38.56 15.68
N ASP A 628 -14.98 -39.65 15.19
CA ASP A 628 -14.84 -40.92 15.89
C ASP A 628 -13.52 -41.05 16.68
N LYS A 629 -12.55 -40.15 16.47
CA LYS A 629 -11.23 -40.21 17.13
C LYS A 629 -11.21 -39.51 18.48
N ASN A 630 -11.54 -40.26 19.53
CA ASN A 630 -11.26 -39.89 20.90
C ASN A 630 -9.92 -40.51 21.32
N PHE A 631 -9.12 -39.80 22.12
CA PHE A 631 -7.83 -40.32 22.58
C PHE A 631 -7.69 -40.14 24.09
N TRP A 632 -7.09 -41.15 24.72
CA TRP A 632 -6.55 -41.03 26.05
C TRP A 632 -5.07 -40.70 25.94
N VAL A 633 -4.70 -39.56 26.52
CA VAL A 633 -3.34 -39.04 26.47
C VAL A 633 -2.80 -39.01 27.89
N ARG A 634 -1.76 -39.82 28.14
CA ARG A 634 -0.98 -39.77 29.39
C ARG A 634 0.25 -38.92 29.17
N TYR A 635 0.48 -37.98 30.06
CA TYR A 635 1.57 -37.03 29.93
C TYR A 635 2.19 -36.68 31.28
N ARG A 636 3.39 -36.12 31.23
CA ARG A 636 4.00 -35.42 32.35
C ARG A 636 4.39 -34.01 31.96
N MET A 637 4.17 -33.07 32.87
CA MET A 637 4.53 -31.67 32.71
C MET A 637 5.62 -31.27 33.69
N ALA A 638 6.48 -30.36 33.27
CA ALA A 638 7.53 -29.80 34.10
C ALA A 638 7.52 -28.28 34.11
N VAL A 639 7.86 -27.71 35.27
CA VAL A 639 8.44 -26.37 35.37
C VAL A 639 9.94 -26.55 35.58
N VAL A 640 10.73 -26.23 34.57
CA VAL A 640 12.16 -26.55 34.53
C VAL A 640 12.94 -25.61 35.45
N ASN A 641 13.77 -26.20 36.31
CA ASN A 641 14.77 -25.45 37.05
C ASN A 641 16.00 -25.24 36.16
N GLN A 642 16.19 -24.00 35.70
CA GLN A 642 17.21 -23.63 34.71
C GLN A 642 18.62 -23.51 35.31
N LYS A 643 18.76 -23.52 36.64
CA LYS A 643 20.06 -23.51 37.34
C LYS A 643 20.51 -24.90 37.76
N ASN A 644 19.57 -25.74 38.21
CA ASN A 644 19.84 -27.10 38.66
C ASN A 644 18.77 -28.05 38.11
N PRO A 645 19.06 -28.79 37.02
CA PRO A 645 18.09 -29.69 36.40
C PRO A 645 17.46 -30.72 37.35
N ALA A 646 18.17 -31.16 38.39
CA ALA A 646 17.67 -32.11 39.39
C ALA A 646 16.56 -31.53 40.28
N LYS A 647 16.42 -30.20 40.34
CA LYS A 647 15.34 -29.49 41.05
C LYS A 647 14.13 -29.19 40.16
N THR A 648 14.10 -29.69 38.93
CA THR A 648 12.92 -29.56 38.05
C THR A 648 11.72 -30.27 38.67
N VAL A 649 10.59 -29.57 38.74
CA VAL A 649 9.36 -30.13 39.29
C VAL A 649 8.56 -30.77 38.17
N TRP A 650 8.31 -32.07 38.27
CA TRP A 650 7.51 -32.85 37.34
C TRP A 650 6.18 -33.29 37.97
N LYS A 651 5.11 -33.29 37.19
CA LYS A 651 3.81 -33.86 37.57
C LYS A 651 3.22 -34.65 36.41
N GLU A 652 2.64 -35.81 36.71
CA GLU A 652 1.98 -36.69 35.75
C GLU A 652 0.47 -36.53 35.79
N SER A 653 -0.17 -36.73 34.64
CA SER A 653 -1.63 -36.66 34.49
C SER A 653 -2.08 -37.38 33.22
N SER A 654 -3.39 -37.43 33.01
CA SER A 654 -4.00 -37.87 31.76
C SER A 654 -5.24 -37.06 31.41
N ILE A 655 -5.54 -36.95 30.12
CA ILE A 655 -6.77 -36.35 29.59
C ILE A 655 -7.43 -37.29 28.58
N CYS A 656 -8.73 -37.13 28.41
CA CYS A 656 -9.51 -37.68 27.31
C CYS A 656 -9.82 -36.52 26.36
N THR A 657 -9.53 -36.62 25.07
CA THR A 657 -9.63 -35.46 24.16
C THR A 657 -11.06 -34.96 23.95
N LYS A 658 -12.07 -35.82 24.09
CA LYS A 658 -13.50 -35.45 24.00
C LYS A 658 -14.17 -35.12 25.34
N THR A 659 -13.84 -35.84 26.40
CA THR A 659 -14.48 -35.62 27.71
C THR A 659 -13.80 -34.45 28.40
N TRP A 660 -14.55 -33.45 28.87
CA TRP A 660 -13.97 -32.31 29.62
C TRP A 660 -13.44 -32.78 30.99
N ASN A 661 -12.24 -33.36 31.00
CA ASN A 661 -11.50 -33.72 32.20
C ASN A 661 -10.19 -32.92 32.25
N ASN A 662 -10.29 -31.60 32.43
CA ASN A 662 -9.11 -30.76 32.67
C ASN A 662 -8.47 -31.15 34.00
N SER A 663 -7.59 -32.15 33.98
CA SER A 663 -6.76 -32.55 35.11
C SER A 663 -5.70 -31.46 35.35
N VAL A 664 -6.11 -30.37 35.98
CA VAL A 664 -5.26 -29.22 36.30
C VAL A 664 -4.18 -29.65 37.28
N LEU A 665 -2.93 -29.41 36.91
CA LEU A 665 -1.76 -29.65 37.74
C LEU A 665 -1.35 -28.36 38.45
N GLN A 666 -1.49 -28.32 39.76
CA GLN A 666 -0.99 -27.23 40.61
C GLN A 666 0.50 -27.49 40.91
N PHE A 667 1.41 -26.56 40.64
CA PHE A 667 2.86 -26.80 40.79
C PHE A 667 3.42 -26.24 42.09
N MET A 668 3.70 -24.94 42.12
CA MET A 668 4.37 -24.22 43.19
C MET A 668 3.81 -22.80 43.27
N LYS A 669 4.13 -22.08 44.34
CA LYS A 669 3.72 -20.69 44.43
C LYS A 669 4.46 -19.83 43.40
N VAL A 670 3.77 -18.83 42.86
CA VAL A 670 4.38 -17.85 41.97
C VAL A 670 5.42 -17.05 42.73
N SER A 671 5.13 -16.66 43.97
CA SER A 671 6.12 -16.05 44.89
C SER A 671 7.42 -16.85 44.98
N ASP A 672 7.35 -18.15 45.29
CA ASP A 672 8.53 -19.05 45.38
C ASP A 672 9.26 -19.20 44.01
N MET A 673 8.50 -19.29 42.92
CA MET A 673 9.05 -19.43 41.56
C MET A 673 9.86 -18.20 41.12
N LEU A 674 9.47 -17.02 41.60
CA LEU A 674 10.06 -15.72 41.26
C LEU A 674 11.30 -15.38 42.11
N GLU A 675 11.62 -16.15 43.15
CA GLU A 675 12.82 -15.93 43.96
C GLU A 675 14.10 -16.05 43.11
N ALA A 676 15.04 -15.12 43.32
CA ALA A 676 16.20 -14.97 42.45
C ALA A 676 17.13 -16.19 42.45
N ASP A 677 17.15 -16.97 43.52
CA ASP A 677 17.96 -18.17 43.73
C ASP A 677 17.20 -19.49 43.47
N ALA A 678 15.86 -19.48 43.45
CA ALA A 678 15.03 -20.66 43.20
C ALA A 678 15.33 -21.35 41.84
N GLY A 679 15.68 -20.56 40.81
CA GLY A 679 16.20 -21.07 39.54
C GLY A 679 15.15 -21.45 38.49
N PHE A 680 13.86 -21.24 38.75
CA PHE A 680 12.77 -21.48 37.78
C PHE A 680 12.58 -20.31 36.80
N LEU A 681 12.75 -19.07 37.26
CA LEU A 681 12.83 -17.87 36.41
C LEU A 681 14.30 -17.51 36.15
N SER A 682 14.69 -17.37 34.89
CA SER A 682 16.02 -16.92 34.48
C SER A 682 15.91 -15.89 33.37
N ARG A 683 16.42 -14.67 33.59
CA ARG A 683 16.34 -13.56 32.60
C ARG A 683 14.91 -13.35 32.04
N ASP A 684 13.91 -13.36 32.93
CA ASP A 684 12.48 -13.27 32.58
C ASP A 684 11.92 -14.46 31.78
N THR A 685 12.69 -15.54 31.70
CA THR A 685 12.29 -16.77 31.00
C THR A 685 11.85 -17.84 31.98
N VAL A 686 10.68 -18.43 31.73
CA VAL A 686 10.20 -19.68 32.35
C VAL A 686 10.08 -20.74 31.27
N VAL A 687 10.45 -21.98 31.58
CA VAL A 687 10.44 -23.09 30.64
C VAL A 687 9.48 -24.17 31.13
N PHE A 688 8.44 -24.41 30.33
CA PHE A 688 7.50 -25.49 30.51
C PHE A 688 7.84 -26.63 29.57
N VAL A 689 7.77 -27.86 30.05
CA VAL A 689 7.96 -29.06 29.22
C VAL A 689 6.73 -29.94 29.37
N CYS A 690 6.21 -30.46 28.27
CA CYS A 690 5.18 -31.50 28.25
C CYS A 690 5.74 -32.71 27.52
N GLU A 691 5.80 -33.85 28.18
CA GLU A 691 6.17 -35.13 27.58
C GLU A 691 4.95 -36.02 27.48
N ILE A 692 4.65 -36.47 26.27
CA ILE A 692 3.62 -37.45 25.99
C ILE A 692 4.22 -38.83 26.26
N LEU A 693 3.69 -39.48 27.29
CA LEU A 693 4.13 -40.80 27.75
C LEU A 693 3.42 -41.91 26.99
N ASP A 694 2.12 -41.71 26.72
CA ASP A 694 1.28 -42.62 25.97
C ASP A 694 0.12 -41.85 25.32
N CYS A 695 -0.32 -42.31 24.15
CA CYS A 695 -1.43 -41.73 23.40
C CYS A 695 -2.11 -42.83 22.59
N CYS A 696 -3.30 -43.25 23.04
CA CYS A 696 -4.06 -44.33 22.42
C CYS A 696 -5.51 -43.92 22.14
N PRO A 697 -6.15 -44.49 21.10
CA PRO A 697 -7.57 -44.29 20.87
C PRO A 697 -8.40 -44.73 22.09
N TRP A 698 -9.34 -43.90 22.52
CA TRP A 698 -10.26 -44.19 23.61
C TRP A 698 -11.60 -44.64 23.05
N PHE A 699 -12.00 -45.86 23.36
CA PHE A 699 -13.32 -46.41 23.01
C PHE A 699 -14.27 -46.24 24.19
N ASP A 700 -15.48 -45.71 23.96
CA ASP A 700 -16.52 -45.71 24.96
C ASP A 700 -17.17 -47.10 24.96
N PHE A 701 -17.29 -47.75 26.13
CA PHE A 701 -17.82 -49.11 26.21
C PHE A 701 -19.31 -49.20 25.87
N SER A 702 -20.00 -48.06 25.76
CA SER A 702 -21.36 -47.96 25.21
C SER A 702 -21.45 -48.16 23.71
N ASP A 703 -20.33 -48.09 22.97
CA ASP A 703 -20.28 -48.30 21.51
C ASP A 703 -20.09 -49.79 21.14
N LEU A 704 -20.06 -50.67 22.14
CA LEU A 704 -19.84 -52.13 22.01
C LEU A 704 -21.12 -52.97 22.20
N GLU A 705 -22.31 -52.35 22.27
CA GLU A 705 -23.61 -53.06 22.33
C GLU A 705 -24.29 -53.23 20.97
#